data_AF-A0AAN1ENM0-F1
#
_entry.id   AF-A0AAN1ENM0-F1
#
_cell.length_a   1.000
_cell.length_b   1.000
_cell.length_c   1.000
_cell.angle_alpha   90.00
_cell.angle_beta   90.00
_cell.angle_gamma   90.00
#
_symmetry.space_group_name_H-M   'P 1'
#
loop_
_entity.id
_entity.type
_entity.pdbx_description
1 polymer ?
#
loop_
_entity_poly.entity_id
_entity_poly.type
_entity_poly.pdbx_seq_one_letter_code
_entity_poly.pdbx_strand_id
1 'polypeptide(L)'
;MANEKSIETFNLDSRQLARIEAVHRGFLYQHLYAMACLFQADAAGVTHIVVENDEDVELVFSDKRIYVQIKTRASRVVFSDIDGAVSRFDAIRMEHTEGRRSGTAEFVIVSNSAPGPELTDRLKSEAWPSDVALLWPNNWSAQEQALPAPWNSVSEGFAACRAAASSLPFSILAPETLVWKLAGRIMAAAAGIEPNPNHTFFVQELPGLFEQLVIQLQDFPAPPLRYRPQDKEPPLVTEHRVRLVTGFSGAGKTSWVSQTALHTSDRLAYYDVADISGPALASAVARELAARLFGKTSGKLGEILLPGATGTEILFAIGRHLAESNLTATLVLDNAHRVPATDLVSLIQASTHLHFVLLAQPNAAVARIEATLGVQAEPLLGWTNETAAAEGSSLGSRGDYSTYERLLKLTGGLPLYTQNALKIAADNYDGEVIRLCTALEERTHIVETAQELILAEVFEGYGDDERRVVAALSVSDVPLNQSEASDVLKATFALEKSAAAAAFRRLRLTGAIQIFGVDRFKVHDAMRPLGRAHLDSCGADAVKKAQEAIRDLLMMALPRDHDRQRVFLLLRMFVALGNIKPLVEMATDEIFHELGYMEEITEYLNQVAASDEIPAEDRFWALDGLVFAHFKDGDDADIRAKLERMDELVRRNGLGLSERLAVGMKRMIFAARAKDIVAVRATMADLSRVLPQTPQHLRVAKYNYAHALFELGFMDECVTATLDLIVEYYDLLGLRLGDVMGNNPDKIFPLLTGDESHTDDLKHLADALDLQAKAIKATGNHPGLAHVHALKFYSMAHSLDSFVRVGQELVDDFVERHDYIGARDVIERNLMPTILGLKLAGRVIPVRSQYAVVLAYCGAFDEAEAEMARLLPYESGLEPRGQKELQNQRDLIAELKQNPPPPQWQMPQRIRDQLDRNRGEISAP
;
A
#
# COMPACT_ATOMS: atom_id res chain seq x y z
N MET A 1 -19.08 -34.86 33.68
CA MET A 1 -19.72 -34.22 34.84
C MET A 1 -19.45 -32.73 34.76
N ALA A 2 -20.41 -31.97 34.26
CA ALA A 2 -20.35 -30.51 34.18
C ALA A 2 -21.77 -29.94 34.32
N ASN A 3 -21.98 -29.23 35.43
CA ASN A 3 -23.02 -28.24 35.73
C ASN A 3 -24.29 -28.22 34.85
N GLU A 4 -25.32 -28.96 35.27
CA GLU A 4 -26.71 -28.57 34.99
C GLU A 4 -27.06 -27.39 35.90
N LYS A 5 -27.07 -26.18 35.32
CA LYS A 5 -27.71 -25.03 35.94
C LYS A 5 -29.21 -25.34 36.09
N SER A 6 -29.70 -25.28 37.33
CA SER A 6 -31.12 -25.29 37.65
C SER A 6 -31.82 -24.17 36.89
N ILE A 7 -32.63 -24.53 35.89
CA ILE A 7 -33.52 -23.59 35.20
C ILE A 7 -34.55 -23.14 36.25
N GLU A 8 -34.59 -21.84 36.53
CA GLU A 8 -35.59 -21.23 37.40
C GLU A 8 -37.00 -21.62 36.91
N THR A 9 -37.72 -22.38 37.72
CA THR A 9 -39.13 -22.72 37.47
C THR A 9 -39.98 -21.56 37.97
N PHE A 10 -40.35 -20.65 37.06
CA PHE A 10 -41.43 -19.70 37.31
C PHE A 10 -42.74 -20.49 37.49
N ASN A 11 -43.24 -20.57 38.72
CA ASN A 11 -44.54 -21.18 39.04
C ASN A 11 -45.68 -20.26 38.55
N LEU A 12 -46.06 -20.38 37.28
CA LEU A 12 -47.43 -20.12 36.87
C LEU A 12 -48.31 -21.26 37.43
N ASP A 13 -49.51 -20.95 37.94
CA ASP A 13 -50.51 -21.97 38.29
C ASP A 13 -50.60 -22.98 37.14
N SER A 14 -50.41 -24.28 37.40
CA SER A 14 -50.37 -25.31 36.36
C SER A 14 -51.63 -25.30 35.49
N ARG A 15 -52.77 -24.85 36.04
CA ARG A 15 -54.01 -24.65 35.27
C ARG A 15 -53.94 -23.41 34.38
N GLN A 16 -53.34 -22.33 34.85
CA GLN A 16 -53.10 -21.13 34.05
C GLN A 16 -52.09 -21.40 32.93
N LEU A 17 -51.00 -22.11 33.22
CA LEU A 17 -50.03 -22.54 32.22
C LEU A 17 -50.70 -23.42 31.15
N ALA A 18 -51.46 -24.44 31.56
CA ALA A 18 -52.19 -25.29 30.63
C ALA A 18 -53.19 -24.51 29.74
N ARG A 19 -53.80 -23.45 30.28
CA ARG A 19 -54.66 -22.53 29.50
C ARG A 19 -53.87 -21.71 28.50
N ILE A 20 -52.75 -21.10 28.92
CA ILE A 20 -51.87 -20.32 28.04
C ILE A 20 -51.35 -21.22 26.90
N GLU A 21 -50.83 -22.40 27.23
CA GLU A 21 -50.35 -23.36 26.24
C GLU A 21 -51.47 -23.82 25.29
N ALA A 22 -52.68 -24.06 25.79
CA ALA A 22 -53.81 -24.45 24.94
C ALA A 22 -54.19 -23.33 23.96
N VAL A 23 -54.17 -22.08 24.40
CA VAL A 23 -54.46 -20.89 23.56
C VAL A 23 -53.38 -20.73 22.48
N HIS A 24 -52.09 -20.70 22.84
CA HIS A 24 -51.01 -20.57 21.87
C HIS A 24 -50.92 -21.76 20.90
N ARG A 25 -51.22 -22.98 21.38
CA ARG A 25 -51.31 -24.17 20.52
C ARG A 25 -52.45 -24.04 19.51
N GLY A 26 -53.59 -23.48 19.93
CA GLY A 26 -54.71 -23.20 19.04
C GLY A 26 -54.34 -22.22 17.94
N PHE A 27 -53.75 -21.06 18.30
CA PHE A 27 -53.30 -20.08 17.32
C PHE A 27 -52.25 -20.64 16.35
N LEU A 28 -51.27 -21.39 16.86
CA LEU A 28 -50.26 -22.00 16.00
C LEU A 28 -50.86 -23.04 15.05
N TYR A 29 -51.81 -23.85 15.52
CA TYR A 29 -52.53 -24.80 14.66
C TYR A 29 -53.30 -24.07 13.55
N GLN A 30 -53.98 -22.97 13.88
CA GLN A 30 -54.68 -22.12 12.91
C GLN A 30 -53.72 -21.54 11.86
N HIS A 31 -52.59 -20.95 12.28
CA HIS A 31 -51.64 -20.35 11.33
C HIS A 31 -51.02 -21.40 10.39
N LEU A 32 -50.72 -22.60 10.88
CA LEU A 32 -50.24 -23.69 10.05
C LEU A 32 -51.31 -24.17 9.06
N TYR A 33 -52.58 -24.21 9.49
CA TYR A 33 -53.69 -24.59 8.61
C TYR A 33 -53.94 -23.54 7.52
N ALA A 34 -53.94 -22.26 7.87
CA ALA A 34 -54.02 -21.15 6.91
C ALA A 34 -52.88 -21.21 5.88
N MET A 35 -51.66 -21.51 6.32
CA MET A 35 -50.53 -21.70 5.43
C MET A 35 -50.70 -22.91 4.50
N ALA A 36 -51.24 -24.02 4.99
CA ALA A 36 -51.55 -25.16 4.14
C ALA A 36 -52.60 -24.82 3.08
N CYS A 37 -53.59 -23.96 3.41
CA CYS A 37 -54.51 -23.39 2.42
C CYS A 37 -53.75 -22.54 1.39
N LEU A 38 -52.79 -21.69 1.80
CA LEU A 38 -51.96 -20.90 0.86
C LEU A 38 -51.19 -21.79 -0.13
N PHE A 39 -50.63 -22.92 0.33
CA PHE A 39 -49.91 -23.84 -0.54
C PHE A 39 -50.80 -24.54 -1.58
N GLN A 40 -52.09 -24.67 -1.31
CA GLN A 40 -53.06 -25.33 -2.20
C GLN A 40 -53.91 -24.32 -3.00
N ALA A 41 -53.84 -23.03 -2.67
CA ALA A 41 -54.77 -22.00 -3.16
C ALA A 41 -54.85 -21.93 -4.68
N ASP A 42 -53.70 -21.88 -5.36
CA ASP A 42 -53.64 -21.81 -6.83
C ASP A 42 -54.22 -23.07 -7.48
N ALA A 43 -53.80 -24.24 -7.01
CA ALA A 43 -54.29 -25.53 -7.50
C ALA A 43 -55.81 -25.74 -7.28
N ALA A 44 -56.35 -25.14 -6.21
CA ALA A 44 -57.77 -25.18 -5.88
C ALA A 44 -58.61 -24.13 -6.64
N GLY A 45 -58.00 -23.15 -7.33
CA GLY A 45 -58.73 -22.06 -7.99
C GLY A 45 -59.17 -20.93 -7.06
N VAL A 46 -58.53 -20.80 -5.89
CA VAL A 46 -58.75 -19.69 -4.95
C VAL A 46 -58.16 -18.41 -5.53
N THR A 47 -58.80 -17.26 -5.30
CA THR A 47 -58.29 -15.95 -5.74
C THR A 47 -57.46 -15.26 -4.66
N HIS A 48 -57.94 -15.32 -3.41
CA HIS A 48 -57.26 -14.80 -2.23
C HIS A 48 -57.75 -15.53 -0.97
N ILE A 49 -56.91 -15.51 0.06
CA ILE A 49 -57.19 -16.08 1.38
C ILE A 49 -57.18 -14.94 2.39
N VAL A 50 -58.17 -14.91 3.29
CA VAL A 50 -58.27 -13.94 4.38
C VAL A 50 -58.04 -14.64 5.70
N VAL A 51 -57.30 -14.02 6.62
CA VAL A 51 -57.04 -14.55 7.97
C VAL A 51 -57.44 -13.50 9.01
N GLU A 52 -58.69 -13.53 9.44
CA GLU A 52 -59.25 -12.60 10.43
C GLU A 52 -59.25 -13.19 11.84
N ASN A 53 -59.60 -12.38 12.85
CA ASN A 53 -59.68 -12.83 14.25
C ASN A 53 -61.04 -13.47 14.63
N ASP A 54 -62.13 -13.13 13.93
CA ASP A 54 -63.48 -13.62 14.25
C ASP A 54 -63.87 -14.89 13.47
N GLU A 55 -63.22 -15.12 12.32
CA GLU A 55 -63.29 -16.31 11.45
C GLU A 55 -61.87 -16.74 11.09
N ASP A 56 -61.53 -18.01 11.35
CA ASP A 56 -60.12 -18.38 11.47
C ASP A 56 -59.36 -18.34 10.13
N VAL A 57 -60.03 -18.66 9.01
CA VAL A 57 -59.53 -18.52 7.62
C VAL A 57 -60.73 -18.42 6.64
N GLU A 58 -60.67 -17.54 5.64
CA GLU A 58 -61.61 -17.52 4.51
C GLU A 58 -60.89 -17.86 3.19
N LEU A 59 -61.48 -18.74 2.36
CA LEU A 59 -61.02 -19.02 1.00
C LEU A 59 -62.01 -18.41 -0.01
N VAL A 60 -61.53 -17.50 -0.85
CA VAL A 60 -62.39 -16.74 -1.77
C VAL A 60 -62.18 -17.19 -3.21
N PHE A 61 -63.25 -17.69 -3.85
CA PHE A 61 -63.30 -18.08 -5.26
C PHE A 61 -64.04 -17.01 -6.08
N SER A 62 -64.13 -17.20 -7.40
CA SER A 62 -64.88 -16.30 -8.28
C SER A 62 -66.40 -16.38 -8.08
N ASP A 63 -66.93 -17.53 -7.67
CA ASP A 63 -68.36 -17.83 -7.57
C ASP A 63 -68.81 -18.26 -6.17
N LYS A 64 -67.88 -18.55 -5.24
CA LYS A 64 -68.18 -18.95 -3.86
C LYS A 64 -67.12 -18.50 -2.84
N ARG A 65 -67.46 -18.60 -1.56
CA ARG A 65 -66.57 -18.35 -0.43
C ARG A 65 -66.73 -19.43 0.64
N ILE A 66 -65.60 -19.99 1.08
CA ILE A 66 -65.55 -21.00 2.14
C ILE A 66 -65.01 -20.37 3.40
N TYR A 67 -65.82 -20.39 4.44
CA TYR A 67 -65.52 -19.89 5.77
C TYR A 67 -65.04 -21.02 6.65
N VAL A 68 -63.85 -20.90 7.23
CA VAL A 68 -63.24 -21.99 8.00
C VAL A 68 -63.05 -21.59 9.46
N GLN A 69 -63.68 -22.35 10.35
CA GLN A 69 -63.45 -22.23 11.79
C GLN A 69 -62.62 -23.42 12.28
N ILE A 70 -61.42 -23.14 12.75
CA ILE A 70 -60.41 -24.09 13.21
C ILE A 70 -60.47 -24.22 14.74
N LYS A 71 -60.65 -25.43 15.23
CA LYS A 71 -60.72 -25.76 16.66
C LYS A 71 -59.66 -26.78 17.03
N THR A 72 -58.83 -26.43 18.00
CA THR A 72 -57.96 -27.40 18.68
C THR A 72 -58.56 -27.78 20.02
N ARG A 73 -58.70 -29.09 20.29
CA ARG A 73 -59.25 -29.66 21.52
C ARG A 73 -58.39 -30.82 22.00
N ALA A 74 -58.32 -30.96 23.34
CA ALA A 74 -57.71 -32.11 23.99
C ALA A 74 -58.68 -33.30 24.11
N SER A 75 -59.99 -33.05 23.98
CA SER A 75 -61.07 -34.03 24.04
C SER A 75 -61.97 -33.93 22.81
N ARG A 76 -62.96 -34.83 22.70
CA ARG A 76 -63.96 -34.78 21.62
C ARG A 76 -64.68 -33.43 21.57
N VAL A 77 -64.95 -32.95 20.36
CA VAL A 77 -65.66 -31.68 20.12
C VAL A 77 -67.13 -31.87 20.48
N VAL A 78 -67.68 -31.00 21.31
CA VAL A 78 -69.11 -30.99 21.65
C VAL A 78 -69.82 -29.81 20.98
N PHE A 79 -71.15 -29.84 20.88
CA PHE A 79 -71.89 -28.78 20.16
C PHE A 79 -71.63 -27.38 20.75
N SER A 80 -71.49 -27.25 22.08
CA SER A 80 -71.17 -25.97 22.73
C SER A 80 -69.82 -25.38 22.32
N ASP A 81 -68.90 -26.18 21.76
CA ASP A 81 -67.62 -25.67 21.21
C ASP A 81 -67.79 -24.88 19.92
N ILE A 82 -68.90 -25.09 19.21
CA ILE A 82 -69.13 -24.60 17.84
C ILE A 82 -70.45 -23.84 17.66
N ASP A 83 -71.37 -23.92 18.62
CA ASP A 83 -72.70 -23.28 18.59
C ASP A 83 -72.63 -21.79 18.22
N GLY A 84 -71.74 -21.05 18.87
CA GLY A 84 -71.52 -19.63 18.57
C GLY A 84 -70.96 -19.39 17.16
N ALA A 85 -70.16 -20.31 16.62
CA ALA A 85 -69.62 -20.19 15.26
C ALA A 85 -70.68 -20.49 14.20
N VAL A 86 -71.52 -21.51 14.43
CA VAL A 86 -72.68 -21.83 13.57
C VAL A 86 -73.67 -20.66 13.57
N SER A 87 -73.97 -20.10 14.75
CA SER A 87 -74.87 -18.94 14.87
C SER A 87 -74.33 -17.69 14.16
N ARG A 88 -73.02 -17.45 14.21
CA ARG A 88 -72.38 -16.35 13.44
C ARG A 88 -72.45 -16.60 11.94
N PHE A 89 -72.26 -17.84 11.50
CA PHE A 89 -72.38 -18.17 10.08
C PHE A 89 -73.77 -17.90 9.52
N ASP A 90 -74.84 -18.07 10.31
CA ASP A 90 -76.19 -17.67 9.87
C ASP A 90 -76.26 -16.17 9.50
N ALA A 91 -75.54 -15.30 10.23
CA ALA A 91 -75.43 -13.88 9.90
C ALA A 91 -74.64 -13.62 8.61
N ILE A 92 -73.52 -14.31 8.43
CA ILE A 92 -72.70 -14.24 7.20
C ILE A 92 -73.50 -14.72 5.99
N ARG A 93 -74.24 -15.81 6.12
CA ARG A 93 -75.13 -16.34 5.07
C ARG A 93 -76.15 -15.29 4.64
N MET A 94 -76.69 -14.50 5.57
CA MET A 94 -77.56 -13.37 5.23
C MET A 94 -76.82 -12.27 4.45
N GLU A 95 -75.56 -11.97 4.76
CA GLU A 95 -74.77 -10.99 3.99
C GLU A 95 -74.59 -11.38 2.52
N HIS A 96 -74.39 -12.68 2.25
CA HIS A 96 -74.35 -13.21 0.88
C HIS A 96 -75.71 -13.14 0.20
N THR A 97 -76.78 -13.49 0.92
CA THR A 97 -78.17 -13.42 0.40
C THR A 97 -78.57 -11.98 0.06
N GLU A 98 -78.08 -11.01 0.83
CA GLU A 98 -78.31 -9.58 0.66
C GLU A 98 -77.30 -8.90 -0.29
N GLY A 99 -76.38 -9.67 -0.88
CA GLY A 99 -75.42 -9.20 -1.88
C GLY A 99 -74.29 -8.31 -1.34
N ARG A 100 -74.10 -8.24 -0.02
CA ARG A 100 -72.97 -7.51 0.61
C ARG A 100 -71.65 -8.26 0.43
N ARG A 101 -71.69 -9.58 0.34
CA ARG A 101 -70.56 -10.45 -0.01
C ARG A 101 -70.88 -11.24 -1.28
N SER A 102 -69.87 -11.49 -2.10
CA SER A 102 -70.04 -12.16 -3.40
C SER A 102 -69.99 -13.69 -3.30
N GLY A 103 -70.71 -14.36 -4.20
CA GLY A 103 -70.72 -15.82 -4.32
C GLY A 103 -71.60 -16.54 -3.29
N THR A 104 -71.68 -17.87 -3.37
CA THR A 104 -72.36 -18.69 -2.35
C THR A 104 -71.48 -18.86 -1.11
N ALA A 105 -72.09 -18.98 0.07
CA ALA A 105 -71.38 -19.18 1.33
C ALA A 105 -71.38 -20.66 1.73
N GLU A 106 -70.21 -21.21 2.04
CA GLU A 106 -70.03 -22.54 2.65
C GLU A 106 -69.28 -22.36 3.98
N PHE A 107 -69.64 -23.12 5.01
CA PHE A 107 -68.97 -23.08 6.32
C PHE A 107 -68.40 -24.43 6.68
N VAL A 108 -67.14 -24.42 7.10
CA VAL A 108 -66.41 -25.63 7.44
C VAL A 108 -65.77 -25.44 8.81
N ILE A 109 -66.13 -26.32 9.73
CA ILE A 109 -65.47 -26.39 11.02
C ILE A 109 -64.39 -27.47 10.92
N VAL A 110 -63.15 -27.10 11.18
CA VAL A 110 -61.99 -27.98 11.16
C VAL A 110 -61.56 -28.26 12.58
N SER A 111 -61.36 -29.52 12.93
CA SER A 111 -60.94 -29.92 14.28
C SER A 111 -59.83 -30.95 14.26
N ASN A 112 -58.92 -30.88 15.23
CA ASN A 112 -57.92 -31.94 15.47
C ASN A 112 -58.51 -33.19 16.13
N SER A 113 -59.75 -33.12 16.63
CA SER A 113 -60.44 -34.21 17.33
C SER A 113 -61.82 -34.48 16.74
N ALA A 114 -62.22 -35.75 16.76
CA ALA A 114 -63.55 -36.19 16.35
C ALA A 114 -64.68 -35.58 17.23
N PRO A 115 -65.90 -35.44 16.69
CA PRO A 115 -67.07 -35.01 17.46
C PRO A 115 -67.46 -36.03 18.54
N GLY A 116 -68.11 -35.53 19.61
CA GLY A 116 -68.79 -36.35 20.60
C GLY A 116 -70.09 -36.97 20.04
N PRO A 117 -70.64 -38.00 20.70
CA PRO A 117 -71.81 -38.74 20.20
C PRO A 117 -73.01 -37.84 19.86
N GLU A 118 -73.34 -36.88 20.73
CA GLU A 118 -74.47 -35.97 20.49
C GLU A 118 -74.27 -35.10 19.24
N LEU A 119 -73.05 -34.58 19.04
CA LEU A 119 -72.74 -33.79 17.86
C LEU A 119 -72.75 -34.68 16.59
N THR A 120 -72.27 -35.92 16.70
CA THR A 120 -72.36 -36.89 15.59
C THR A 120 -73.81 -37.17 15.18
N ASP A 121 -74.72 -37.29 16.14
CA ASP A 121 -76.14 -37.51 15.85
C ASP A 121 -76.79 -36.27 15.22
N ARG A 122 -76.43 -35.06 15.68
CA ARG A 122 -76.89 -33.80 15.08
C ARG A 122 -76.43 -33.64 13.63
N LEU A 123 -75.17 -33.98 13.32
CA LEU A 123 -74.63 -33.92 11.96
C LEU A 123 -75.36 -34.83 10.97
N LYS A 124 -76.05 -35.88 11.46
CA LYS A 124 -76.86 -36.79 10.64
C LYS A 124 -78.32 -36.36 10.52
N SER A 125 -78.74 -35.34 11.28
CA SER A 125 -80.11 -34.84 11.26
C SER A 125 -80.36 -34.01 10.00
N GLU A 126 -81.55 -34.12 9.41
CA GLU A 126 -82.00 -33.23 8.33
C GLU A 126 -82.08 -31.76 8.76
N ALA A 127 -82.10 -31.48 10.06
CA ALA A 127 -82.08 -30.12 10.61
C ALA A 127 -80.70 -29.47 10.56
N TRP A 128 -79.63 -30.22 10.27
CA TRP A 128 -78.29 -29.66 10.13
C TRP A 128 -78.15 -28.94 8.77
N PRO A 129 -77.63 -27.69 8.72
CA PRO A 129 -77.54 -26.96 7.47
C PRO A 129 -76.64 -27.69 6.45
N SER A 130 -77.11 -27.80 5.20
CA SER A 130 -76.37 -28.50 4.13
C SER A 130 -75.09 -27.80 3.70
N ASP A 131 -74.95 -26.53 4.03
CA ASP A 131 -73.78 -25.69 3.76
C ASP A 131 -72.80 -25.63 4.94
N VAL A 132 -73.01 -26.42 6.00
CA VAL A 132 -72.13 -26.50 7.18
C VAL A 132 -71.52 -27.90 7.31
N ALA A 133 -70.20 -28.02 7.17
CA ALA A 133 -69.45 -29.26 7.33
C ALA A 133 -68.56 -29.27 8.59
N LEU A 134 -68.31 -30.47 9.16
CA LEU A 134 -67.33 -30.68 10.23
C LEU A 134 -66.27 -31.68 9.77
N LEU A 135 -65.02 -31.23 9.73
CA LEU A 135 -63.85 -32.01 9.29
C LEU A 135 -62.93 -32.33 10.46
N TRP A 136 -62.46 -33.57 10.51
CA TRP A 136 -61.43 -34.04 11.43
C TRP A 136 -60.59 -35.12 10.74
N PRO A 137 -59.41 -35.52 11.27
CA PRO A 137 -58.43 -36.35 10.54
C PRO A 137 -58.98 -37.64 9.91
N ASN A 138 -60.03 -38.24 10.48
CA ASN A 138 -60.63 -39.49 10.02
C ASN A 138 -61.97 -39.32 9.27
N ASN A 139 -62.40 -38.09 9.01
CA ASN A 139 -63.63 -37.74 8.27
C ASN A 139 -63.37 -36.66 7.21
N TRP A 140 -62.21 -36.76 6.57
CA TRP A 140 -61.85 -35.92 5.45
C TRP A 140 -61.82 -36.81 4.20
N SER A 141 -62.40 -36.33 3.10
CA SER A 141 -62.42 -37.04 1.83
C SER A 141 -61.74 -36.22 0.74
N ALA A 142 -61.04 -36.88 -0.18
CA ALA A 142 -60.33 -36.22 -1.28
C ALA A 142 -61.24 -35.49 -2.29
N GLN A 143 -62.57 -35.54 -2.11
CA GLN A 143 -63.54 -34.76 -2.88
C GLN A 143 -63.61 -33.28 -2.43
N GLU A 144 -63.07 -32.94 -1.25
CA GLU A 144 -62.97 -31.57 -0.73
C GLU A 144 -61.64 -30.90 -1.14
N GLN A 145 -61.35 -30.86 -2.45
CA GLN A 145 -60.05 -30.47 -3.01
C GLN A 145 -59.53 -29.07 -2.61
N ALA A 146 -60.40 -28.20 -2.08
CA ALA A 146 -60.06 -26.83 -1.72
C ALA A 146 -59.45 -26.66 -0.32
N LEU A 147 -59.57 -27.66 0.57
CA LEU A 147 -59.11 -27.56 1.96
C LEU A 147 -58.10 -28.66 2.31
N PRO A 148 -57.05 -28.34 3.10
CA PRO A 148 -56.09 -29.34 3.54
C PRO A 148 -56.71 -30.33 4.55
N ALA A 149 -56.17 -31.54 4.63
CA ALA A 149 -56.63 -32.52 5.61
C ALA A 149 -56.32 -32.04 7.05
N PRO A 150 -57.27 -32.12 8.00
CA PRO A 150 -57.02 -31.81 9.41
C PRO A 150 -56.00 -32.77 10.04
N TRP A 151 -55.26 -32.30 11.05
CA TRP A 151 -54.18 -33.05 11.72
C TRP A 151 -54.51 -33.34 13.19
N ASN A 152 -53.94 -34.39 13.79
CA ASN A 152 -54.18 -34.69 15.21
C ASN A 152 -53.45 -33.72 16.14
N SER A 153 -52.36 -33.09 15.66
CA SER A 153 -51.50 -32.21 16.44
C SER A 153 -50.81 -31.13 15.60
N VAL A 154 -50.28 -30.10 16.27
CA VAL A 154 -49.43 -29.07 15.64
C VAL A 154 -48.17 -29.69 15.00
N SER A 155 -47.59 -30.71 15.61
CA SER A 155 -46.40 -31.39 15.08
C SER A 155 -46.68 -32.10 13.75
N GLU A 156 -47.84 -32.75 13.63
CA GLU A 156 -48.28 -33.33 12.35
C GLU A 156 -48.55 -32.24 11.31
N GLY A 157 -49.21 -31.14 11.70
CA GLY A 157 -49.44 -30.01 10.80
C GLY A 157 -48.16 -29.38 10.28
N PHE A 158 -47.16 -29.18 11.15
CA PHE A 158 -45.84 -28.70 10.75
C PHE A 158 -45.17 -29.66 9.77
N ALA A 159 -45.20 -30.96 10.03
CA ALA A 159 -44.61 -31.97 9.14
C ALA A 159 -45.29 -31.98 7.75
N ALA A 160 -46.62 -31.88 7.71
CA ALA A 160 -47.39 -31.80 6.47
C ALA A 160 -47.08 -30.52 5.68
N CYS A 161 -47.02 -29.38 6.37
CA CYS A 161 -46.68 -28.11 5.75
C CYS A 161 -45.25 -28.07 5.23
N ARG A 162 -44.31 -28.68 5.96
CA ARG A 162 -42.93 -28.85 5.48
C ARG A 162 -42.89 -29.68 4.20
N ALA A 163 -43.64 -30.79 4.16
CA ALA A 163 -43.72 -31.63 2.96
C ALA A 163 -44.30 -30.84 1.78
N ALA A 164 -45.38 -30.07 1.99
CA ALA A 164 -45.94 -29.20 0.97
C ALA A 164 -44.93 -28.13 0.48
N ALA A 165 -44.26 -27.44 1.41
CA ALA A 165 -43.22 -26.46 1.10
C ALA A 165 -42.06 -27.05 0.28
N SER A 166 -41.67 -28.29 0.55
CA SER A 166 -40.61 -28.98 -0.20
C SER A 166 -40.97 -29.30 -1.66
N SER A 167 -42.26 -29.29 -1.99
CA SER A 167 -42.77 -29.54 -3.34
C SER A 167 -42.99 -28.27 -4.16
N LEU A 168 -42.81 -27.09 -3.56
CA LEU A 168 -43.02 -25.82 -4.25
C LEU A 168 -41.91 -25.58 -5.28
N PRO A 169 -42.28 -25.23 -6.53
CA PRO A 169 -41.30 -24.85 -7.53
C PRO A 169 -40.64 -23.51 -7.13
N PHE A 170 -39.33 -23.38 -7.37
CA PHE A 170 -38.55 -22.15 -7.17
C PHE A 170 -38.34 -21.68 -5.71
N SER A 171 -38.52 -22.54 -4.69
CA SER A 171 -38.22 -22.17 -3.30
C SER A 171 -36.71 -22.12 -3.02
N ILE A 172 -36.24 -20.97 -2.52
CA ILE A 172 -34.83 -20.71 -2.18
C ILE A 172 -34.54 -20.98 -0.69
N LEU A 173 -35.58 -21.00 0.15
CA LEU A 173 -35.48 -21.28 1.59
C LEU A 173 -35.54 -22.78 1.89
N ALA A 174 -34.87 -23.22 2.95
CA ALA A 174 -35.13 -24.54 3.51
C ALA A 174 -36.63 -24.64 3.88
N PRO A 175 -37.32 -25.77 3.59
CA PRO A 175 -38.77 -25.91 3.79
C PRO A 175 -39.24 -25.52 5.20
N GLU A 176 -38.49 -25.87 6.24
CA GLU A 176 -38.77 -25.48 7.63
C GLU A 176 -38.73 -23.96 7.84
N THR A 177 -37.76 -23.29 7.22
CA THR A 177 -37.60 -21.83 7.34
C THR A 177 -38.74 -21.10 6.64
N LEU A 178 -39.18 -21.60 5.48
CA LEU A 178 -40.34 -21.06 4.78
C LEU A 178 -41.61 -21.22 5.63
N VAL A 179 -41.81 -22.39 6.24
CA VAL A 179 -42.97 -22.65 7.11
C VAL A 179 -43.04 -21.66 8.28
N TRP A 180 -41.93 -21.46 9.01
CA TRP A 180 -41.93 -20.54 10.15
C TRP A 180 -42.10 -19.07 9.74
N LYS A 181 -41.49 -18.68 8.62
CA LYS A 181 -41.68 -17.35 8.04
C LYS A 181 -43.14 -17.09 7.69
N LEU A 182 -43.79 -18.02 6.99
CA LEU A 182 -45.19 -17.88 6.58
C LEU A 182 -46.13 -17.89 7.78
N ALA A 183 -45.91 -18.76 8.77
CA ALA A 183 -46.66 -18.73 10.02
C ALA A 183 -46.55 -17.37 10.73
N GLY A 184 -45.36 -16.75 10.74
CA GLY A 184 -45.15 -15.39 11.25
C GLY A 184 -45.87 -14.31 10.43
N ARG A 185 -45.86 -14.42 9.09
CA ARG A 185 -46.61 -13.51 8.20
C ARG A 185 -48.12 -13.59 8.43
N ILE A 186 -48.65 -14.80 8.57
CA ILE A 186 -50.07 -15.05 8.85
C ILE A 186 -50.44 -14.50 10.23
N MET A 187 -49.60 -14.71 11.24
CA MET A 187 -49.80 -14.14 12.58
C MET A 187 -49.80 -12.60 12.54
N ALA A 188 -48.90 -11.97 11.79
CA ALA A 188 -48.87 -10.53 11.62
C ALA A 188 -50.14 -10.01 10.91
N ALA A 189 -50.57 -10.70 9.85
CA ALA A 189 -51.81 -10.39 9.14
C ALA A 189 -53.03 -10.52 10.07
N ALA A 190 -53.16 -11.62 10.83
CA ALA A 190 -54.23 -11.81 11.80
C ALA A 190 -54.24 -10.72 12.90
N ALA A 191 -53.06 -10.19 13.24
CA ALA A 191 -52.92 -9.07 14.17
C ALA A 191 -53.18 -7.68 13.54
N GLY A 192 -53.47 -7.60 12.23
CA GLY A 192 -53.68 -6.34 11.51
C GLY A 192 -52.39 -5.53 11.28
N ILE A 193 -51.23 -6.20 11.25
CA ILE A 193 -49.91 -5.59 11.12
C ILE A 193 -49.42 -5.70 9.66
N GLU A 194 -48.69 -4.67 9.19
CA GLU A 194 -47.99 -4.67 7.90
C GLU A 194 -47.16 -5.96 7.69
N PRO A 195 -47.11 -6.52 6.46
CA PRO A 195 -47.47 -5.92 5.18
C PRO A 195 -48.89 -6.23 4.67
N ASN A 196 -49.69 -7.01 5.42
CA ASN A 196 -51.05 -7.38 5.04
C ASN A 196 -52.05 -6.89 6.12
N PRO A 197 -52.17 -5.56 6.34
CA PRO A 197 -53.03 -5.01 7.39
C PRO A 197 -54.52 -5.24 7.15
N ASN A 198 -54.90 -5.61 5.93
CA ASN A 198 -56.26 -6.00 5.51
C ASN A 198 -56.50 -7.52 5.60
N HIS A 199 -55.66 -8.26 6.32
CA HIS A 199 -55.81 -9.71 6.56
C HIS A 199 -55.73 -10.60 5.31
N THR A 200 -55.41 -10.05 4.13
CA THR A 200 -55.61 -10.72 2.83
C THR A 200 -54.29 -11.12 2.17
N PHE A 201 -54.24 -12.33 1.62
CA PHE A 201 -53.17 -12.87 0.78
C PHE A 201 -53.69 -13.20 -0.61
N PHE A 202 -53.22 -12.49 -1.64
CA PHE A 202 -53.59 -12.77 -3.03
C PHE A 202 -52.76 -13.89 -3.63
N VAL A 203 -53.38 -14.78 -4.40
CA VAL A 203 -52.67 -15.92 -5.03
C VAL A 203 -51.55 -15.47 -5.95
N GLN A 204 -51.73 -14.34 -6.65
CA GLN A 204 -50.72 -13.76 -7.55
C GLN A 204 -49.43 -13.30 -6.81
N GLU A 205 -49.50 -13.06 -5.50
CA GLU A 205 -48.37 -12.60 -4.68
C GLU A 205 -47.59 -13.76 -4.04
N LEU A 206 -48.14 -14.98 -4.07
CA LEU A 206 -47.56 -16.15 -3.41
C LEU A 206 -46.15 -16.52 -3.91
N PRO A 207 -45.82 -16.48 -5.22
CA PRO A 207 -44.46 -16.74 -5.68
C PRO A 207 -43.41 -15.86 -4.99
N GLY A 208 -43.66 -14.54 -4.91
CA GLY A 208 -42.77 -13.60 -4.22
C GLY A 208 -42.69 -13.84 -2.70
N LEU A 209 -43.75 -14.37 -2.09
CA LEU A 209 -43.76 -14.76 -0.68
C LEU A 209 -42.87 -16.01 -0.42
N PHE A 210 -42.73 -16.90 -1.39
CA PHE A 210 -41.99 -18.16 -1.29
C PHE A 210 -40.48 -18.05 -1.61
N GLU A 211 -40.04 -16.99 -2.32
CA GLU A 211 -38.70 -16.87 -2.93
C GLU A 211 -37.61 -16.13 -2.11
N GLN A 212 -37.82 -15.72 -0.85
CA GLN A 212 -36.84 -14.86 -0.17
C GLN A 212 -35.51 -15.56 0.15
N LEU A 213 -34.40 -15.12 -0.46
CA LEU A 213 -33.04 -15.59 -0.20
C LEU A 213 -32.49 -15.00 1.10
N VAL A 214 -31.89 -15.82 1.98
CA VAL A 214 -31.04 -15.30 3.08
C VAL A 214 -29.68 -14.98 2.47
N ILE A 215 -29.49 -13.72 2.06
CA ILE A 215 -28.25 -13.26 1.43
C ILE A 215 -27.33 -12.74 2.54
N GLN A 216 -26.15 -13.34 2.71
CA GLN A 216 -25.05 -12.72 3.44
C GLN A 216 -24.16 -12.00 2.41
N LEU A 217 -24.55 -10.78 2.03
CA LEU A 217 -23.77 -10.00 1.07
C LEU A 217 -22.41 -9.63 1.67
N GLN A 218 -21.32 -9.98 1.00
CA GLN A 218 -20.02 -9.40 1.31
C GLN A 218 -19.93 -8.04 0.62
N ASP A 219 -19.64 -7.01 1.42
CA ASP A 219 -19.33 -5.69 0.93
C ASP A 219 -17.82 -5.47 0.86
N PHE A 220 -17.42 -4.51 0.03
CA PHE A 220 -16.06 -4.00 0.08
C PHE A 220 -15.75 -3.56 1.52
N PRO A 221 -14.60 -3.98 2.08
CA PRO A 221 -14.17 -3.50 3.40
C PRO A 221 -14.12 -1.98 3.41
N ALA A 222 -14.42 -1.36 4.55
CA ALA A 222 -14.31 0.09 4.66
C ALA A 222 -12.86 0.52 4.37
N PRO A 223 -12.63 1.46 3.44
CA PRO A 223 -11.28 1.95 3.21
C PRO A 223 -10.76 2.67 4.47
N PRO A 224 -9.43 2.78 4.62
CA PRO A 224 -8.84 3.56 5.70
C PRO A 224 -9.39 4.99 5.71
N LEU A 225 -9.63 5.56 6.90
CA LEU A 225 -10.13 6.93 7.06
C LEU A 225 -9.34 7.96 6.25
N ARG A 226 -8.02 7.75 6.14
CA ARG A 226 -7.12 8.53 5.31
C ARG A 226 -6.37 7.59 4.37
N TYR A 227 -6.89 7.42 3.17
CA TYR A 227 -6.20 6.69 2.12
C TYR A 227 -5.12 7.56 1.48
N ARG A 228 -3.95 6.96 1.24
CA ARG A 228 -2.84 7.58 0.49
C ARG A 228 -2.48 6.68 -0.70
N PRO A 229 -2.47 7.21 -1.94
CA PRO A 229 -2.13 6.43 -3.12
C PRO A 229 -0.73 5.82 -3.05
N GLN A 230 -0.57 4.64 -3.61
CA GLN A 230 0.73 3.99 -3.78
C GLN A 230 1.48 4.51 -5.01
N ASP A 231 2.79 4.24 -5.08
CA ASP A 231 3.60 4.57 -6.25
C ASP A 231 3.07 3.82 -7.49
N LYS A 232 2.82 4.57 -8.56
CA LYS A 232 2.22 4.08 -9.82
C LYS A 232 1.02 3.16 -9.57
N GLU A 233 0.16 3.55 -8.64
CA GLU A 233 -1.03 2.80 -8.25
C GLU A 233 -1.87 2.42 -9.48
N PRO A 234 -2.14 1.11 -9.69
CA PRO A 234 -2.85 0.68 -10.88
C PRO A 234 -4.35 1.06 -10.80
N PRO A 235 -5.00 1.36 -11.93
CA PRO A 235 -6.45 1.51 -11.97
C PRO A 235 -7.12 0.17 -11.62
N LEU A 236 -8.30 0.20 -10.98
CA LEU A 236 -9.05 -1.02 -10.65
C LEU A 236 -9.67 -1.67 -11.89
N VAL A 237 -10.28 -0.86 -12.75
CA VAL A 237 -10.94 -1.30 -14.00
C VAL A 237 -10.03 -1.01 -15.19
N THR A 238 -9.87 -2.00 -16.06
CA THR A 238 -9.04 -1.94 -17.28
C THR A 238 -9.65 -2.82 -18.37
N GLU A 239 -9.12 -2.75 -19.59
CA GLU A 239 -9.46 -3.67 -20.68
C GLU A 239 -9.05 -5.13 -20.43
N HIS A 240 -8.15 -5.39 -19.46
CA HIS A 240 -7.74 -6.75 -19.12
C HIS A 240 -8.83 -7.47 -18.32
N ARG A 241 -9.33 -8.59 -18.87
CA ARG A 241 -10.39 -9.40 -18.25
C ARG A 241 -9.97 -10.05 -16.94
N VAL A 242 -8.71 -10.45 -16.80
CA VAL A 242 -8.21 -11.13 -15.61
C VAL A 242 -6.90 -10.47 -15.20
N ARG A 243 -6.83 -10.03 -13.95
CA ARG A 243 -5.66 -9.38 -13.37
C ARG A 243 -5.32 -10.03 -12.05
N LEU A 244 -4.02 -10.15 -11.78
CA LEU A 244 -3.50 -10.74 -10.56
C LEU A 244 -2.66 -9.68 -9.84
N VAL A 245 -3.21 -9.09 -8.79
CA VAL A 245 -2.53 -8.06 -8.00
C VAL A 245 -1.91 -8.71 -6.78
N THR A 246 -0.61 -8.55 -6.62
CA THR A 246 0.16 -9.20 -5.56
C THR A 246 0.83 -8.20 -4.63
N GLY A 247 1.00 -8.61 -3.39
CA GLY A 247 1.70 -7.82 -2.38
C GLY A 247 1.68 -8.53 -1.04
N PHE A 248 2.68 -8.24 -0.20
CA PHE A 248 2.75 -8.78 1.15
C PHE A 248 1.52 -8.42 1.99
N SER A 249 1.38 -9.09 3.13
CA SER A 249 0.50 -8.57 4.19
C SER A 249 0.92 -7.14 4.52
N GLY A 250 -0.05 -6.24 4.71
CA GLY A 250 0.23 -4.82 4.92
C GLY A 250 0.56 -3.99 3.68
N ALA A 251 0.66 -4.59 2.48
CA ALA A 251 0.91 -3.86 1.23
C ALA A 251 -0.27 -3.01 0.72
N GLY A 252 -1.39 -2.97 1.45
CA GLY A 252 -2.54 -2.12 1.11
C GLY A 252 -3.43 -2.62 -0.03
N LYS A 253 -3.37 -3.91 -0.42
CA LYS A 253 -4.22 -4.49 -1.50
C LYS A 253 -5.71 -4.24 -1.28
N THR A 254 -6.22 -4.62 -0.11
CA THR A 254 -7.63 -4.47 0.25
C THR A 254 -8.00 -3.00 0.45
N SER A 255 -7.11 -2.19 1.01
CA SER A 255 -7.33 -0.74 1.14
C SER A 255 -7.43 -0.04 -0.22
N TRP A 256 -6.57 -0.43 -1.17
CA TRP A 256 -6.56 0.07 -2.54
C TRP A 256 -7.88 -0.25 -3.22
N VAL A 257 -8.27 -1.53 -3.26
CA VAL A 257 -9.49 -1.93 -3.98
C VAL A 257 -10.74 -1.27 -3.39
N SER A 258 -10.82 -1.18 -2.06
CA SER A 258 -11.93 -0.52 -1.37
C SER A 258 -11.98 0.97 -1.65
N GLN A 259 -10.84 1.65 -1.66
CA GLN A 259 -10.80 3.08 -1.98
C GLN A 259 -11.19 3.32 -3.43
N THR A 260 -10.61 2.59 -4.38
CA THR A 260 -10.90 2.78 -5.81
C THR A 260 -12.35 2.45 -6.14
N ALA A 261 -12.95 1.46 -5.45
CA ALA A 261 -14.36 1.11 -5.61
C ALA A 261 -15.32 2.26 -5.27
N LEU A 262 -14.96 3.15 -4.33
CA LEU A 262 -15.78 4.34 -4.00
C LEU A 262 -15.86 5.36 -5.15
N HIS A 263 -14.85 5.38 -6.03
CA HIS A 263 -14.73 6.36 -7.11
C HIS A 263 -15.02 5.78 -8.49
N THR A 264 -15.46 4.52 -8.55
CA THR A 264 -15.71 3.78 -9.79
C THR A 264 -17.21 3.66 -10.05
N SER A 265 -17.65 4.00 -11.27
CA SER A 265 -19.06 3.86 -11.68
C SER A 265 -19.44 2.47 -12.21
N ASP A 266 -18.45 1.61 -12.47
CA ASP A 266 -18.65 0.24 -12.94
C ASP A 266 -19.37 -0.65 -11.91
N ARG A 267 -19.93 -1.76 -12.40
CA ARG A 267 -20.54 -2.77 -11.54
C ARG A 267 -19.46 -3.58 -10.85
N LEU A 268 -19.24 -3.30 -9.57
CA LEU A 268 -18.23 -3.95 -8.75
C LEU A 268 -18.86 -4.92 -7.75
N ALA A 269 -18.20 -6.06 -7.58
CA ALA A 269 -18.46 -7.01 -6.50
C ALA A 269 -17.15 -7.38 -5.81
N TYR A 270 -17.20 -7.60 -4.50
CA TYR A 270 -16.07 -8.03 -3.68
C TYR A 270 -16.39 -9.36 -3.03
N TYR A 271 -15.40 -10.24 -2.93
CA TYR A 271 -15.54 -11.50 -2.25
C TYR A 271 -14.20 -12.00 -1.69
N ASP A 272 -14.13 -12.21 -0.39
CA ASP A 272 -12.99 -12.87 0.27
C ASP A 272 -13.16 -14.39 0.20
N VAL A 273 -12.17 -15.07 -0.38
CA VAL A 273 -12.16 -16.52 -0.56
C VAL A 273 -11.36 -17.27 0.51
N ALA A 274 -10.94 -16.59 1.58
CA ALA A 274 -10.02 -17.12 2.58
C ALA A 274 -10.41 -18.47 3.21
N ASP A 275 -11.70 -18.70 3.45
CA ASP A 275 -12.22 -19.86 4.18
C ASP A 275 -13.10 -20.80 3.33
N ILE A 276 -13.05 -20.66 2.00
CA ILE A 276 -13.90 -21.42 1.09
C ILE A 276 -13.17 -22.64 0.55
N SER A 277 -13.82 -23.81 0.64
CA SER A 277 -13.36 -25.00 -0.06
C SER A 277 -13.46 -24.80 -1.58
N GLY A 278 -12.39 -25.10 -2.31
CA GLY A 278 -12.30 -24.92 -3.77
C GLY A 278 -13.55 -25.31 -4.57
N PRO A 279 -14.15 -26.51 -4.38
CA PRO A 279 -15.34 -26.94 -5.11
C PRO A 279 -16.60 -26.10 -4.86
N ALA A 280 -16.68 -25.40 -3.71
CA ALA A 280 -17.83 -24.55 -3.36
C ALA A 280 -17.70 -23.12 -3.91
N LEU A 281 -16.52 -22.73 -4.41
CA LEU A 281 -16.21 -21.37 -4.81
C LEU A 281 -17.18 -20.81 -5.85
N ALA A 282 -17.38 -21.54 -6.96
CA ALA A 282 -18.24 -21.09 -8.05
C ALA A 282 -19.66 -20.82 -7.56
N SER A 283 -20.23 -21.73 -6.75
CA SER A 283 -21.59 -21.57 -6.21
C SER A 283 -21.70 -20.47 -5.16
N ALA A 284 -20.64 -20.22 -4.39
CA ALA A 284 -20.63 -19.15 -3.40
C ALA A 284 -20.56 -17.78 -4.08
N VAL A 285 -19.61 -17.60 -5.00
CA VAL A 285 -19.46 -16.39 -5.81
C VAL A 285 -20.68 -16.11 -6.68
N ALA A 286 -21.25 -17.15 -7.32
CA ALA A 286 -22.41 -16.97 -8.20
C ALA A 286 -23.63 -16.42 -7.46
N ARG A 287 -23.90 -16.93 -6.26
CA ARG A 287 -25.03 -16.47 -5.43
C ARG A 287 -24.83 -15.03 -4.98
N GLU A 288 -23.62 -14.71 -4.52
CA GLU A 288 -23.25 -13.37 -4.09
C GLU A 288 -23.42 -12.35 -5.23
N LEU A 289 -22.86 -12.69 -6.39
CA LEU A 289 -22.90 -11.83 -7.56
C LEU A 289 -24.32 -11.66 -8.10
N ALA A 290 -25.12 -12.72 -8.15
CA ALA A 290 -26.53 -12.66 -8.55
C ALA A 290 -27.32 -11.73 -7.63
N ALA A 291 -27.14 -11.87 -6.31
CA ALA A 291 -27.81 -11.04 -5.33
C ALA A 291 -27.38 -9.56 -5.43
N ARG A 292 -26.08 -9.29 -5.60
CA ARG A 292 -25.56 -7.92 -5.69
C ARG A 292 -25.99 -7.19 -6.97
N LEU A 293 -25.99 -7.89 -8.11
CA LEU A 293 -26.32 -7.28 -9.40
C LEU A 293 -27.83 -7.23 -9.68
N PHE A 294 -28.60 -8.22 -9.23
CA PHE A 294 -30.01 -8.38 -9.60
C PHE A 294 -30.98 -8.42 -8.41
N GLY A 295 -30.49 -8.41 -7.17
CA GLY A 295 -31.32 -8.58 -5.97
C GLY A 295 -32.35 -7.49 -5.71
N LYS A 296 -32.20 -6.31 -6.32
CA LYS A 296 -33.16 -5.19 -6.23
C LYS A 296 -34.20 -5.21 -7.36
N THR A 297 -34.08 -6.11 -8.34
CA THR A 297 -34.97 -6.17 -9.50
C THR A 297 -35.91 -7.37 -9.36
N SER A 298 -37.19 -7.12 -9.10
CA SER A 298 -38.21 -8.17 -8.98
C SER A 298 -38.25 -9.07 -10.22
N GLY A 299 -38.24 -10.40 -10.01
CA GLY A 299 -38.36 -11.41 -11.07
C GLY A 299 -37.04 -11.90 -11.69
N LYS A 300 -36.01 -11.06 -11.81
CA LYS A 300 -34.74 -11.44 -12.49
C LYS A 300 -33.91 -12.48 -11.74
N LEU A 301 -34.02 -12.53 -10.41
CA LEU A 301 -33.31 -13.53 -9.61
C LEU A 301 -33.79 -14.96 -9.93
N GLY A 302 -35.08 -15.17 -10.18
CA GLY A 302 -35.64 -16.48 -10.52
C GLY A 302 -35.18 -17.00 -11.90
N GLU A 303 -34.84 -16.09 -12.82
CA GLU A 303 -34.29 -16.42 -14.14
C GLU A 303 -32.79 -16.79 -14.10
N ILE A 304 -32.10 -16.38 -13.02
CA ILE A 304 -30.65 -16.56 -12.83
C ILE A 304 -30.36 -17.74 -11.88
N LEU A 305 -31.09 -17.84 -10.76
CA LEU A 305 -30.93 -18.86 -9.74
C LEU A 305 -31.87 -20.05 -9.99
N LEU A 306 -31.73 -20.70 -11.14
CA LEU A 306 -32.57 -21.84 -11.52
C LEU A 306 -32.38 -23.02 -10.54
N PRO A 307 -33.45 -23.73 -10.13
CA PRO A 307 -33.36 -24.90 -9.27
C PRO A 307 -32.44 -25.97 -9.88
N GLY A 308 -31.45 -26.43 -9.10
CA GLY A 308 -30.49 -27.45 -9.53
C GLY A 308 -29.32 -26.94 -10.37
N ALA A 309 -29.26 -25.64 -10.69
CA ALA A 309 -28.13 -25.06 -11.43
C ALA A 309 -26.84 -25.07 -10.60
N THR A 310 -25.75 -25.45 -11.25
CA THR A 310 -24.39 -25.35 -10.72
C THR A 310 -23.93 -23.90 -10.66
N GLY A 311 -22.94 -23.59 -9.82
CA GLY A 311 -22.38 -22.24 -9.71
C GLY A 311 -21.89 -21.67 -11.05
N THR A 312 -21.29 -22.52 -11.90
CA THR A 312 -20.84 -22.14 -13.24
C THR A 312 -21.99 -21.82 -14.19
N GLU A 313 -23.10 -22.56 -14.13
CA GLU A 313 -24.30 -22.27 -14.94
C GLU A 313 -24.96 -20.95 -14.52
N ILE A 314 -24.97 -20.66 -13.21
CA ILE A 314 -25.45 -19.38 -12.68
C ILE A 314 -24.55 -18.23 -13.16
N LEU A 315 -23.22 -18.37 -13.10
CA LEU A 315 -22.28 -17.36 -13.60
C LEU A 315 -22.43 -17.12 -15.12
N PHE A 316 -22.66 -18.19 -15.88
CA PHE A 316 -22.97 -18.07 -17.31
C PHE A 316 -24.28 -17.29 -17.54
N ALA A 317 -25.33 -17.60 -16.78
CA ALA A 317 -26.61 -16.88 -16.84
C ALA A 317 -26.45 -15.39 -16.49
N ILE A 318 -25.69 -15.05 -15.44
CA ILE A 318 -25.33 -13.66 -15.09
C ILE A 318 -24.65 -12.98 -16.28
N GLY A 319 -23.66 -13.65 -16.87
CA GLY A 319 -22.94 -13.19 -18.03
C GLY A 319 -23.83 -12.85 -19.22
N ARG A 320 -24.78 -13.71 -19.53
CA ARG A 320 -25.76 -13.50 -20.61
C ARG A 320 -26.61 -12.26 -20.38
N HIS A 321 -27.12 -12.06 -19.17
CA HIS A 321 -27.93 -10.87 -18.83
C HIS A 321 -27.12 -9.57 -18.89
N LEU A 322 -25.84 -9.62 -18.51
CA LEU A 322 -24.92 -8.50 -18.69
C LEU A 322 -24.73 -8.20 -20.19
N ALA A 323 -24.54 -9.23 -21.02
CA ALA A 323 -24.38 -9.09 -22.47
C ALA A 323 -25.62 -8.47 -23.15
N GLU A 324 -26.82 -8.94 -22.79
CA GLU A 324 -28.10 -8.42 -23.31
C GLU A 324 -28.29 -6.93 -23.03
N SER A 325 -27.68 -6.44 -21.96
CA SER A 325 -27.73 -5.03 -21.56
C SER A 325 -26.52 -4.23 -22.05
N ASN A 326 -25.58 -4.85 -22.79
CA ASN A 326 -24.28 -4.30 -23.18
C ASN A 326 -23.44 -3.80 -21.99
N LEU A 327 -23.36 -4.62 -20.94
CA LEU A 327 -22.69 -4.32 -19.69
C LEU A 327 -21.62 -5.36 -19.36
N THR A 328 -20.72 -4.99 -18.46
CA THR A 328 -19.76 -5.86 -17.81
C THR A 328 -19.84 -5.67 -16.29
N ALA A 329 -19.26 -6.61 -15.54
CA ALA A 329 -19.05 -6.48 -14.11
C ALA A 329 -17.64 -6.92 -13.75
N THR A 330 -17.03 -6.24 -12.79
CA THR A 330 -15.71 -6.59 -12.25
C THR A 330 -15.88 -7.19 -10.86
N LEU A 331 -15.37 -8.40 -10.69
CA LEU A 331 -15.37 -9.12 -9.43
C LEU A 331 -13.96 -9.17 -8.86
N VAL A 332 -13.83 -8.68 -7.63
CA VAL A 332 -12.60 -8.72 -6.85
C VAL A 332 -12.64 -9.95 -5.96
N LEU A 333 -11.64 -10.82 -6.12
CA LEU A 333 -11.45 -12.00 -5.26
C LEU A 333 -10.27 -11.76 -4.34
N ASP A 334 -10.53 -11.52 -3.06
CA ASP A 334 -9.48 -11.34 -2.05
C ASP A 334 -8.97 -12.70 -1.56
N ASN A 335 -7.68 -12.78 -1.23
CA ASN A 335 -7.00 -14.01 -0.84
C ASN A 335 -7.02 -15.14 -1.88
N ALA A 336 -7.05 -14.83 -3.18
CA ALA A 336 -7.13 -15.80 -4.28
C ALA A 336 -6.02 -16.88 -4.26
N HIS A 337 -4.86 -16.57 -3.69
CA HIS A 337 -3.73 -17.50 -3.49
C HIS A 337 -4.04 -18.70 -2.57
N ARG A 338 -5.16 -18.70 -1.85
CA ARG A 338 -5.62 -19.82 -1.01
C ARG A 338 -6.45 -20.85 -1.77
N VAL A 339 -6.87 -20.54 -2.99
CA VAL A 339 -7.71 -21.39 -3.83
C VAL A 339 -6.88 -22.10 -4.89
N PRO A 340 -7.19 -23.37 -5.24
CA PRO A 340 -6.57 -24.06 -6.37
C PRO A 340 -6.77 -23.31 -7.70
N ALA A 341 -5.71 -23.19 -8.50
CA ALA A 341 -5.77 -22.48 -9.78
C ALA A 341 -6.82 -23.06 -10.75
N THR A 342 -7.10 -24.37 -10.68
CA THR A 342 -8.12 -25.04 -11.49
C THR A 342 -9.53 -24.52 -11.21
N ASP A 343 -9.84 -24.25 -9.94
CA ASP A 343 -11.17 -23.78 -9.54
C ASP A 343 -11.38 -22.32 -9.97
N LEU A 344 -10.31 -21.51 -9.94
CA LEU A 344 -10.31 -20.16 -10.50
C LEU A 344 -10.54 -20.16 -12.02
N VAL A 345 -9.93 -21.10 -12.75
CA VAL A 345 -10.16 -21.26 -14.20
C VAL A 345 -11.64 -21.53 -14.49
N SER A 346 -12.24 -22.50 -13.79
CA SER A 346 -13.65 -22.85 -13.99
C SER A 346 -14.59 -21.66 -13.74
N LEU A 347 -14.28 -20.86 -12.72
CA LEU A 347 -15.03 -19.65 -12.39
C LEU A 347 -14.86 -18.55 -13.45
N ILE A 348 -13.63 -18.31 -13.91
CA ILE A 348 -13.29 -17.28 -14.89
C ILE A 348 -13.81 -17.62 -16.28
N GLN A 349 -13.84 -18.89 -16.66
CA GLN A 349 -14.32 -19.34 -17.97
C GLN A 349 -15.85 -19.36 -18.08
N ALA A 350 -16.57 -19.29 -16.96
CA ALA A 350 -18.03 -19.33 -16.95
C ALA A 350 -18.68 -18.14 -17.70
N SER A 351 -18.01 -16.99 -17.80
CA SER A 351 -18.53 -15.85 -18.57
C SER A 351 -17.42 -14.91 -19.06
N THR A 352 -17.54 -14.46 -20.31
CA THR A 352 -16.67 -13.44 -20.92
C THR A 352 -17.04 -12.00 -20.51
N HIS A 353 -18.23 -11.77 -19.96
CA HIS A 353 -18.70 -10.44 -19.52
C HIS A 353 -18.33 -10.12 -18.07
N LEU A 354 -17.71 -11.08 -17.37
CA LEU A 354 -17.14 -10.91 -16.05
C LEU A 354 -15.64 -10.69 -16.14
N HIS A 355 -15.20 -9.61 -15.48
CA HIS A 355 -13.80 -9.26 -15.29
C HIS A 355 -13.39 -9.63 -13.86
N PHE A 356 -12.14 -10.00 -13.66
CA PHE A 356 -11.64 -10.54 -12.40
C PHE A 356 -10.37 -9.82 -11.97
N VAL A 357 -10.37 -9.34 -10.72
CA VAL A 357 -9.18 -8.83 -10.04
C VAL A 357 -8.89 -9.75 -8.87
N LEU A 358 -7.82 -10.53 -9.00
CA LEU A 358 -7.38 -11.50 -8.00
C LEU A 358 -6.37 -10.84 -7.07
N LEU A 359 -6.69 -10.69 -5.79
CA LEU A 359 -5.74 -10.19 -4.80
C LEU A 359 -5.04 -11.37 -4.13
N ALA A 360 -3.71 -11.35 -4.13
CA ALA A 360 -2.92 -12.46 -3.65
C ALA A 360 -1.70 -12.02 -2.83
N GLN A 361 -1.27 -12.91 -1.92
CA GLN A 361 0.03 -12.81 -1.29
C GLN A 361 1.05 -13.63 -2.08
N PRO A 362 2.33 -13.18 -2.19
CA PRO A 362 3.38 -13.95 -2.83
C PRO A 362 3.53 -15.34 -2.19
N ASN A 363 3.17 -16.38 -2.93
CA ASN A 363 3.36 -17.77 -2.52
C ASN A 363 3.51 -18.68 -3.77
N ALA A 364 3.73 -19.97 -3.55
CA ALA A 364 3.82 -20.94 -4.66
C ALA A 364 2.51 -21.11 -5.47
N ALA A 365 1.36 -20.72 -4.91
CA ALA A 365 0.09 -20.74 -5.63
C ALA A 365 0.00 -19.63 -6.67
N VAL A 366 0.56 -18.44 -6.40
CA VAL A 366 0.61 -17.32 -7.37
C VAL A 366 1.27 -17.75 -8.68
N ALA A 367 2.45 -18.37 -8.63
CA ALA A 367 3.13 -18.85 -9.84
C ALA A 367 2.30 -19.89 -10.62
N ARG A 368 1.51 -20.71 -9.92
CA ARG A 368 0.58 -21.65 -10.57
C ARG A 368 -0.60 -20.91 -11.20
N ILE A 369 -1.13 -19.88 -10.56
CA ILE A 369 -2.22 -19.05 -11.07
C ILE A 369 -1.76 -18.33 -12.35
N GLU A 370 -0.57 -17.70 -12.34
CA GLU A 370 0.03 -17.04 -13.52
C GLU A 370 0.13 -18.00 -14.70
N ALA A 371 0.74 -19.18 -14.49
CA ALA A 371 0.92 -20.17 -15.53
C ALA A 371 -0.41 -20.75 -16.07
N THR A 372 -1.40 -20.94 -15.20
CA THR A 372 -2.68 -21.55 -15.57
C THR A 372 -3.60 -20.55 -16.29
N LEU A 373 -3.60 -19.29 -15.85
CA LEU A 373 -4.46 -18.23 -16.42
C LEU A 373 -3.77 -17.45 -17.55
N GLY A 374 -2.46 -17.61 -17.75
CA GLY A 374 -1.70 -16.85 -18.74
C GLY A 374 -1.59 -15.36 -18.40
N VAL A 375 -1.52 -15.02 -17.12
CA VAL A 375 -1.42 -13.63 -16.62
C VAL A 375 -0.10 -13.41 -15.90
N GLN A 376 0.32 -12.15 -15.78
CA GLN A 376 1.46 -11.75 -14.96
C GLN A 376 0.99 -11.05 -13.69
N ALA A 377 1.64 -11.35 -12.57
CA ALA A 377 1.40 -10.69 -11.31
C ALA A 377 1.81 -9.21 -11.37
N GLU A 378 0.90 -8.33 -10.98
CA GLU A 378 1.10 -6.89 -10.86
C GLU A 378 1.40 -6.57 -9.39
N PRO A 379 2.64 -6.20 -9.02
CA PRO A 379 2.96 -5.86 -7.65
C PRO A 379 2.47 -4.45 -7.29
N LEU A 380 1.96 -4.27 -6.06
CA LEU A 380 1.80 -2.94 -5.49
C LEU A 380 3.15 -2.44 -4.96
N LEU A 381 3.52 -1.23 -5.36
CA LEU A 381 4.87 -0.68 -5.14
C LEU A 381 5.05 0.02 -3.78
N GLY A 382 4.01 0.11 -2.95
CA GLY A 382 4.07 0.79 -1.67
C GLY A 382 4.05 2.32 -1.81
N TRP A 383 4.49 3.03 -0.77
CA TRP A 383 4.51 4.48 -0.74
C TRP A 383 5.83 5.07 -1.25
N THR A 384 5.71 6.20 -1.94
CA THR A 384 6.86 7.06 -2.25
C THR A 384 7.31 7.82 -1.00
N ASN A 385 8.47 8.46 -1.08
CA ASN A 385 8.98 9.35 -0.03
C ASN A 385 7.97 10.48 0.27
N GLU A 386 7.41 11.12 -0.77
CA GLU A 386 6.40 12.17 -0.62
C GLU A 386 5.13 11.68 0.08
N THR A 387 4.67 10.49 -0.29
CA THR A 387 3.46 9.91 0.33
C THR A 387 3.70 9.61 1.81
N ALA A 388 4.86 9.05 2.17
CA ALA A 388 5.23 8.80 3.55
C ALA A 388 5.38 10.09 4.35
N ALA A 389 5.99 11.13 3.77
CA ALA A 389 6.15 12.43 4.42
C ALA A 389 4.82 13.13 4.65
N ALA A 390 3.92 13.12 3.65
CA ALA A 390 2.57 13.66 3.79
C ALA A 390 1.75 12.91 4.86
N GLU A 391 1.92 11.59 4.97
CA GLU A 391 1.28 10.83 6.03
C GLU A 391 1.88 11.16 7.40
N GLY A 392 3.21 11.23 7.51
CA GLY A 392 3.93 11.59 8.74
C GLY A 392 3.49 12.94 9.29
N SER A 393 3.52 13.97 8.45
CA SER A 393 3.01 15.32 8.80
C SER A 393 1.58 15.27 9.32
N SER A 394 0.73 14.45 8.70
CA SER A 394 -0.68 14.33 9.06
C SER A 394 -0.95 13.55 10.37
N LEU A 395 0.06 12.84 10.86
CA LEU A 395 0.10 12.13 12.15
C LEU A 395 0.91 12.90 13.21
N GLY A 396 1.44 14.09 12.88
CA GLY A 396 2.30 14.87 13.78
C GLY A 396 3.76 14.38 13.86
N SER A 397 4.18 13.54 12.92
CA SER A 397 5.57 13.13 12.77
C SER A 397 6.36 14.09 11.88
N ARG A 398 7.65 14.29 12.20
CA ARG A 398 8.58 15.18 11.52
C ARG A 398 9.85 14.43 11.08
N GLY A 399 10.33 14.79 9.90
CA GLY A 399 11.54 14.24 9.26
C GLY A 399 11.79 14.94 7.94
N ASP A 400 13.04 14.99 7.51
CA ASP A 400 13.43 15.48 6.19
C ASP A 400 13.35 14.35 5.14
N TYR A 401 13.75 14.64 3.89
CA TYR A 401 13.71 13.66 2.81
C TYR A 401 14.57 12.41 3.11
N SER A 402 15.76 12.60 3.68
CA SER A 402 16.67 11.49 4.02
C SER A 402 16.08 10.59 5.11
N THR A 403 15.45 11.18 6.11
CA THR A 403 14.76 10.48 7.20
C THR A 403 13.63 9.59 6.67
N TYR A 404 12.79 10.11 5.79
CA TYR A 404 11.70 9.30 5.20
C TYR A 404 12.23 8.23 4.23
N GLU A 405 13.34 8.47 3.52
CA GLU A 405 13.97 7.41 2.72
C GLU A 405 14.48 6.27 3.61
N ARG A 406 15.10 6.59 4.75
CA ARG A 406 15.53 5.62 5.76
C ARG A 406 14.33 4.83 6.32
N LEU A 407 13.24 5.51 6.65
CA LEU A 407 12.01 4.86 7.12
C LEU A 407 11.48 3.85 6.08
N LEU A 408 11.37 4.26 4.81
CA LEU A 408 10.89 3.38 3.74
C LEU A 408 11.79 2.15 3.56
N LYS A 409 13.12 2.29 3.71
CA LYS A 409 14.06 1.15 3.70
C LYS A 409 13.83 0.18 4.86
N LEU A 410 13.34 0.63 6.02
CA LEU A 410 13.06 -0.22 7.17
C LEU A 410 11.70 -0.94 7.06
N THR A 411 10.71 -0.25 6.50
CA THR A 411 9.34 -0.78 6.38
C THR A 411 9.04 -1.48 5.05
N GLY A 412 10.00 -1.44 4.12
CA GLY A 412 9.80 -1.85 2.72
C GLY A 412 8.80 -0.96 1.97
N GLY A 413 8.54 0.25 2.48
CA GLY A 413 7.56 1.18 1.94
C GLY A 413 6.11 0.71 1.99
N LEU A 414 5.81 -0.37 2.72
CA LEU A 414 4.46 -0.95 2.75
C LEU A 414 3.53 -0.05 3.58
N PRO A 415 2.35 0.34 3.06
CA PRO A 415 1.48 1.34 3.69
C PRO A 415 1.17 1.07 5.17
N LEU A 416 0.83 -0.17 5.53
CA LEU A 416 0.51 -0.52 6.92
C LEU A 416 1.71 -0.31 7.85
N TYR A 417 2.89 -0.75 7.43
CA TYR A 417 4.11 -0.74 8.25
C TYR A 417 4.66 0.67 8.38
N THR A 418 4.70 1.43 7.28
CA THR A 418 5.09 2.85 7.30
C THR A 418 4.14 3.66 8.17
N GLN A 419 2.81 3.51 8.03
CA GLN A 419 1.86 4.23 8.87
C GLN A 419 1.96 3.84 10.35
N ASN A 420 2.16 2.56 10.66
CA ASN A 420 2.33 2.11 12.04
C ASN A 420 3.62 2.66 12.65
N ALA A 421 4.75 2.63 11.92
CA ALA A 421 6.00 3.23 12.38
C ALA A 421 5.83 4.73 12.64
N LEU A 422 5.15 5.48 11.76
CA LEU A 422 4.88 6.90 11.99
C LEU A 422 4.01 7.16 13.23
N LYS A 423 3.00 6.32 13.49
CA LYS A 423 2.22 6.39 14.74
C LYS A 423 3.10 6.14 15.97
N ILE A 424 3.98 5.14 15.93
CA ILE A 424 4.94 4.89 17.01
C ILE A 424 5.88 6.08 17.19
N ALA A 425 6.35 6.72 16.11
CA ALA A 425 7.18 7.92 16.19
C ALA A 425 6.43 9.06 16.90
N ALA A 426 5.17 9.30 16.54
CA ALA A 426 4.31 10.30 17.17
C ALA A 426 4.06 10.02 18.65
N ASP A 427 3.76 8.77 19.01
CA ASP A 427 3.35 8.39 20.35
C ASP A 427 4.53 8.17 21.33
N ASN A 428 5.70 7.75 20.82
CA ASN A 428 6.82 7.28 21.67
C ASN A 428 8.16 7.98 21.42
N TYR A 429 8.29 8.77 20.36
CA TYR A 429 9.55 9.44 19.99
C TYR A 429 9.35 10.94 19.72
N ASP A 430 8.37 11.57 20.37
CA ASP A 430 8.06 13.00 20.26
C ASP A 430 7.74 13.46 18.82
N GLY A 431 7.33 12.54 17.95
CA GLY A 431 7.13 12.75 16.52
C GLY A 431 8.42 12.70 15.68
N GLU A 432 9.59 12.44 16.25
CA GLU A 432 10.86 12.43 15.51
C GLU A 432 11.09 11.10 14.82
N VAL A 433 10.84 11.07 13.50
CA VAL A 433 10.99 9.85 12.69
C VAL A 433 12.44 9.36 12.70
N ILE A 434 13.42 10.27 12.73
CA ILE A 434 14.84 9.91 12.76
C ILE A 434 15.22 9.11 14.02
N ARG A 435 14.67 9.47 15.19
CA ARG A 435 14.90 8.76 16.46
C ARG A 435 14.30 7.36 16.43
N LEU A 436 13.10 7.21 15.86
CA LEU A 436 12.53 5.88 15.66
C LEU A 436 13.37 5.04 14.71
N CYS A 437 13.79 5.58 13.56
CA CYS A 437 14.62 4.85 12.60
C CYS A 437 15.91 4.34 13.26
N THR A 438 16.58 5.18 14.07
CA THR A 438 17.75 4.76 14.84
C THR A 438 17.40 3.65 15.84
N ALA A 439 16.31 3.79 16.60
CA ALA A 439 15.89 2.75 17.56
C ALA A 439 15.56 1.41 16.90
N LEU A 440 14.94 1.42 15.71
CA LEU A 440 14.62 0.20 14.94
C LEU A 440 15.89 -0.49 14.42
N GLU A 441 16.87 0.27 13.95
CA GLU A 441 18.14 -0.28 13.45
C GLU A 441 19.01 -0.86 14.55
N GLU A 442 19.07 -0.16 15.70
CA GLU A 442 19.75 -0.62 16.91
C GLU A 442 18.97 -1.72 17.65
N ARG A 443 17.68 -1.88 17.32
CA ARG A 443 16.72 -2.78 17.99
C ARG A 443 16.57 -2.46 19.48
N THR A 444 16.53 -1.16 19.79
CA THR A 444 16.36 -0.61 21.14
C THR A 444 14.94 -0.09 21.37
N HIS A 445 14.06 -0.20 20.36
CA HIS A 445 12.67 0.19 20.46
C HIS A 445 11.88 -0.70 21.44
N ILE A 446 10.98 -0.10 22.21
CA ILE A 446 10.21 -0.79 23.26
C ILE A 446 8.81 -1.22 22.81
N VAL A 447 8.32 -0.69 21.68
CA VAL A 447 6.99 -1.00 21.13
C VAL A 447 7.18 -1.85 19.88
N GLU A 448 6.69 -3.09 19.90
CA GLU A 448 6.71 -3.95 18.72
C GLU A 448 5.92 -3.31 17.57
N THR A 449 6.54 -3.30 16.40
CA THR A 449 5.90 -2.80 15.19
C THR A 449 4.88 -3.81 14.65
N ALA A 450 3.86 -3.33 13.94
CA ALA A 450 2.91 -4.21 13.25
C ALA A 450 3.62 -5.14 12.25
N GLN A 451 4.73 -4.69 11.68
CA GLN A 451 5.60 -5.46 10.81
C GLN A 451 6.21 -6.67 11.54
N GLU A 452 6.77 -6.47 12.72
CA GLU A 452 7.34 -7.56 13.53
C GLU A 452 6.25 -8.56 13.93
N LEU A 453 5.10 -8.10 14.42
CA LEU A 453 3.99 -8.96 14.84
C LEU A 453 3.42 -9.80 13.70
N ILE A 454 3.14 -9.19 12.54
CA ILE A 454 2.49 -9.86 11.40
C ILE A 454 3.45 -10.82 10.70
N LEU A 455 4.72 -10.44 10.56
CA LEU A 455 5.70 -11.25 9.83
C LEU A 455 6.39 -12.29 10.71
N ALA A 456 6.30 -12.19 12.05
CA ALA A 456 6.82 -13.20 12.97
C ALA A 456 6.21 -14.58 12.68
N GLU A 457 4.89 -14.70 12.54
CA GLU A 457 4.23 -15.98 12.24
C GLU A 457 4.74 -16.61 10.93
N VAL A 458 4.94 -15.78 9.90
CA VAL A 458 5.46 -16.22 8.60
C VAL A 458 6.91 -16.71 8.74
N PHE A 459 7.72 -15.97 9.50
CA PHE A 459 9.13 -16.30 9.74
C PHE A 459 9.29 -17.56 10.60
N GLU A 460 8.45 -17.74 11.62
CA GLU A 460 8.44 -18.93 12.48
C GLU A 460 8.01 -20.19 11.72
N GLY A 461 7.17 -20.04 10.69
CA GLY A 461 6.80 -21.14 9.78
C GLY A 461 7.94 -21.66 8.90
N TYR A 462 9.08 -20.96 8.85
CA TYR A 462 10.24 -21.37 8.04
C TYR A 462 11.08 -22.47 8.70
N GLY A 463 11.63 -23.36 7.87
CA GLY A 463 12.65 -24.31 8.31
C GLY A 463 13.95 -23.61 8.72
N ASP A 464 14.85 -24.38 9.34
CA ASP A 464 16.10 -23.82 9.88
C ASP A 464 17.01 -23.24 8.80
N ASP A 465 17.09 -23.90 7.63
CA ASP A 465 17.90 -23.41 6.51
C ASP A 465 17.34 -22.11 5.93
N GLU A 466 16.02 -22.01 5.81
CA GLU A 466 15.34 -20.79 5.36
C GLU A 466 15.55 -19.63 6.35
N ARG A 467 15.43 -19.87 7.66
CA ARG A 467 15.70 -18.85 8.69
C ARG A 467 17.15 -18.39 8.69
N ARG A 468 18.12 -19.31 8.53
CA ARG A 468 19.55 -18.98 8.36
C ARG A 468 19.82 -18.15 7.12
N VAL A 469 19.14 -18.46 6.00
CA VAL A 469 19.26 -17.68 4.77
C VAL A 469 18.77 -16.25 4.97
N VAL A 470 17.57 -16.09 5.50
CA VAL A 470 17.01 -14.76 5.80
C VAL A 470 17.93 -14.01 6.77
N ALA A 471 18.45 -14.68 7.81
CA ALA A 471 19.33 -14.08 8.81
C ALA A 471 20.64 -13.54 8.23
N ALA A 472 21.45 -14.39 7.58
CA ALA A 472 22.75 -13.95 7.04
C ALA A 472 22.60 -12.89 5.95
N LEU A 473 21.61 -13.05 5.06
CA LEU A 473 21.41 -12.11 3.95
C LEU A 473 20.76 -10.79 4.39
N SER A 474 20.13 -10.73 5.57
CA SER A 474 19.58 -9.47 6.11
C SER A 474 20.66 -8.46 6.51
N VAL A 475 21.92 -8.88 6.60
CA VAL A 475 23.06 -7.96 6.73
C VAL A 475 23.18 -7.07 5.49
N SER A 476 22.91 -7.60 4.29
CA SER A 476 22.91 -6.85 3.03
C SER A 476 21.56 -6.20 2.75
N ASP A 477 21.56 -4.95 2.32
CA ASP A 477 20.42 -4.26 1.71
C ASP A 477 20.56 -4.11 0.18
N VAL A 478 21.64 -4.65 -0.38
CA VAL A 478 21.95 -4.64 -1.80
C VAL A 478 21.74 -6.05 -2.38
N PRO A 479 21.23 -6.17 -3.62
CA PRO A 479 21.10 -7.47 -4.27
C PRO A 479 22.46 -8.16 -4.47
N LEU A 480 22.53 -9.43 -4.05
CA LEU A 480 23.67 -10.34 -4.24
C LEU A 480 23.31 -11.40 -5.26
N ASN A 481 24.20 -11.76 -6.17
CA ASN A 481 23.92 -12.89 -7.07
C ASN A 481 23.85 -14.22 -6.28
N GLN A 482 23.31 -15.26 -6.91
CA GLN A 482 23.13 -16.56 -6.25
C GLN A 482 24.44 -17.16 -5.71
N SER A 483 25.56 -17.01 -6.41
CA SER A 483 26.85 -17.53 -5.94
C SER A 483 27.34 -16.75 -4.73
N GLU A 484 27.35 -15.42 -4.83
CA GLU A 484 27.64 -14.47 -3.77
C GLU A 484 26.86 -14.80 -2.49
N ALA A 485 25.54 -14.93 -2.60
CA ALA A 485 24.67 -15.29 -1.48
C ALA A 485 25.01 -16.68 -0.89
N SER A 486 25.31 -17.66 -1.74
CA SER A 486 25.69 -19.01 -1.28
C SER A 486 27.01 -19.01 -0.53
N ASP A 487 27.99 -18.21 -0.99
CA ASP A 487 29.31 -18.12 -0.37
C ASP A 487 29.23 -17.44 1.01
N VAL A 488 28.37 -16.43 1.17
CA VAL A 488 28.05 -15.82 2.47
C VAL A 488 27.45 -16.84 3.44
N LEU A 489 26.49 -17.65 2.97
CA LEU A 489 25.84 -18.67 3.80
C LEU A 489 26.79 -19.80 4.20
N LYS A 490 27.70 -20.17 3.31
CA LYS A 490 28.76 -21.14 3.60
C LYS A 490 29.71 -20.60 4.66
N ALA A 491 30.13 -19.35 4.56
CA ALA A 491 31.02 -18.74 5.56
C ALA A 491 30.33 -18.55 6.93
N THR A 492 29.05 -18.17 6.93
CA THR A 492 28.31 -17.85 8.16
C THR A 492 27.84 -19.10 8.90
N PHE A 493 27.19 -20.03 8.19
CA PHE A 493 26.48 -21.17 8.79
C PHE A 493 26.94 -22.54 8.27
N ALA A 494 28.01 -22.61 7.47
CA ALA A 494 28.46 -23.84 6.81
C ALA A 494 27.37 -24.50 5.95
N LEU A 495 26.46 -23.70 5.38
CA LEU A 495 25.37 -24.19 4.55
C LEU A 495 25.89 -24.54 3.15
N GLU A 496 25.69 -25.78 2.71
CA GLU A 496 26.13 -26.23 1.38
C GLU A 496 25.30 -25.62 0.26
N LYS A 497 25.91 -25.46 -0.94
CA LYS A 497 25.29 -24.77 -2.08
C LYS A 497 23.96 -25.39 -2.50
N SER A 498 23.79 -26.71 -2.38
CA SER A 498 22.55 -27.42 -2.69
C SER A 498 21.42 -27.09 -1.71
N ALA A 499 21.72 -26.99 -0.42
CA ALA A 499 20.78 -26.62 0.62
C ALA A 499 20.39 -25.13 0.51
N ALA A 500 21.38 -24.25 0.31
CA ALA A 500 21.14 -22.83 0.02
C ALA A 500 20.22 -22.64 -1.19
N ALA A 501 20.48 -23.35 -2.31
CA ALA A 501 19.63 -23.28 -3.49
C ALA A 501 18.20 -23.79 -3.24
N ALA A 502 18.02 -24.81 -2.39
CA ALA A 502 16.69 -25.29 -2.01
C ALA A 502 15.93 -24.26 -1.17
N ALA A 503 16.61 -23.63 -0.21
CA ALA A 503 16.05 -22.56 0.60
C ALA A 503 15.71 -21.31 -0.24
N PHE A 504 16.58 -20.90 -1.18
CA PHE A 504 16.28 -19.80 -2.10
C PHE A 504 15.01 -20.04 -2.92
N ARG A 505 14.81 -21.26 -3.45
CA ARG A 505 13.59 -21.60 -4.19
C ARG A 505 12.34 -21.43 -3.33
N ARG A 506 12.39 -21.86 -2.06
CA ARG A 506 11.25 -21.74 -1.13
C ARG A 506 10.99 -20.29 -0.73
N LEU A 507 12.04 -19.57 -0.34
CA LEU A 507 11.95 -18.17 0.08
C LEU A 507 11.48 -17.25 -1.06
N ARG A 508 11.92 -17.51 -2.29
CA ARG A 508 11.39 -16.84 -3.50
C ARG A 508 9.89 -17.05 -3.64
N LEU A 509 9.41 -18.28 -3.45
CA LEU A 509 7.98 -18.58 -3.57
C LEU A 509 7.19 -17.79 -2.52
N THR A 510 7.67 -17.71 -1.28
CA THR A 510 7.02 -16.94 -0.19
C THR A 510 7.21 -15.41 -0.29
N GLY A 511 7.92 -14.92 -1.31
CA GLY A 511 8.25 -13.51 -1.49
C GLY A 511 9.34 -12.95 -0.57
N ALA A 512 9.79 -13.70 0.44
CA ALA A 512 10.78 -13.25 1.43
C ALA A 512 12.13 -12.86 0.81
N ILE A 513 12.43 -13.40 -0.39
CA ILE A 513 13.52 -12.94 -1.25
C ILE A 513 12.94 -12.34 -2.53
N GLN A 514 13.34 -11.11 -2.83
CA GLN A 514 13.11 -10.43 -4.08
C GLN A 514 14.23 -10.78 -5.09
N ILE A 515 13.84 -10.91 -6.35
CA ILE A 515 14.78 -11.16 -7.45
C ILE A 515 14.84 -9.94 -8.35
N PHE A 516 16.05 -9.47 -8.61
CA PHE A 516 16.34 -8.39 -9.53
C PHE A 516 17.06 -8.98 -10.75
N GLY A 517 16.56 -8.66 -11.95
CA GLY A 517 17.08 -9.26 -13.18
C GLY A 517 16.93 -10.78 -13.19
N VAL A 518 18.02 -11.50 -13.48
CA VAL A 518 17.99 -12.96 -13.67
C VAL A 518 18.34 -13.74 -12.40
N ASP A 519 19.32 -13.28 -11.62
CA ASP A 519 19.92 -14.07 -10.53
C ASP A 519 20.33 -13.27 -9.28
N ARG A 520 19.96 -11.99 -9.17
CA ARG A 520 20.30 -11.16 -7.99
C ARG A 520 19.20 -11.25 -6.92
N PHE A 521 19.56 -11.73 -5.75
CA PHE A 521 18.70 -11.92 -4.58
C PHE A 521 18.87 -10.82 -3.55
N LYS A 522 17.76 -10.35 -3.00
CA LYS A 522 17.74 -9.49 -1.80
C LYS A 522 16.64 -9.99 -0.88
N VAL A 523 16.90 -10.05 0.43
CA VAL A 523 15.82 -10.25 1.40
C VAL A 523 14.88 -9.05 1.33
N HIS A 524 13.57 -9.30 1.26
CA HIS A 524 12.58 -8.23 1.25
C HIS A 524 12.77 -7.35 2.49
N ASP A 525 12.80 -6.02 2.32
CA ASP A 525 13.16 -5.09 3.40
C ASP A 525 12.29 -5.28 4.65
N ALA A 526 10.99 -5.53 4.47
CA ALA A 526 10.08 -5.83 5.58
C ALA A 526 10.46 -7.08 6.42
N MET A 527 11.16 -8.07 5.85
CA MET A 527 11.60 -9.30 6.55
C MET A 527 12.96 -9.14 7.26
N ARG A 528 13.74 -8.10 6.90
CA ARG A 528 15.11 -7.94 7.40
C ARG A 528 15.21 -7.75 8.91
N PRO A 529 14.30 -7.03 9.60
CA PRO A 529 14.35 -6.92 11.06
C PRO A 529 14.29 -8.28 11.75
N LEU A 530 13.37 -9.16 11.31
CA LEU A 530 13.24 -10.52 11.83
C LEU A 530 14.48 -11.37 11.55
N GLY A 531 15.04 -11.26 10.33
CA GLY A 531 16.28 -11.93 9.97
C GLY A 531 17.46 -11.49 10.85
N ARG A 532 17.61 -10.19 11.08
CA ARG A 532 18.65 -9.62 11.95
C ARG A 532 18.48 -10.05 13.40
N ALA A 533 17.26 -10.02 13.94
CA ALA A 533 16.97 -10.53 15.28
C ALA A 533 17.32 -12.03 15.41
N HIS A 534 17.05 -12.83 14.39
CA HIS A 534 17.45 -14.24 14.37
C HIS A 534 18.97 -14.41 14.29
N LEU A 535 19.67 -13.62 13.49
CA LEU A 535 21.14 -13.65 13.41
C LEU A 535 21.78 -13.37 14.77
N ASP A 536 21.28 -12.38 15.50
CA ASP A 536 21.74 -12.06 16.85
C ASP A 536 21.52 -13.19 17.84
N SER A 537 20.35 -13.85 17.79
CA SER A 537 20.08 -15.01 18.66
C SER A 537 20.95 -16.23 18.33
N CYS A 538 21.57 -16.28 17.14
CA CYS A 538 22.59 -17.26 16.79
C CYS A 538 23.98 -16.95 17.39
N GLY A 539 24.15 -15.77 18.00
CA GLY A 539 25.36 -15.34 18.73
C GLY A 539 26.30 -14.42 17.94
N ALA A 540 27.15 -13.69 18.68
CA ALA A 540 28.04 -12.68 18.13
C ALA A 540 29.05 -13.21 17.09
N ASP A 541 29.45 -14.49 17.19
CA ASP A 541 30.33 -15.13 16.20
C ASP A 541 29.65 -15.29 14.83
N ALA A 542 28.36 -15.63 14.81
CA ALA A 542 27.59 -15.74 13.56
C ALA A 542 27.39 -14.36 12.91
N VAL A 543 27.07 -13.34 13.71
CA VAL A 543 26.97 -11.95 13.26
C VAL A 543 28.29 -11.51 12.61
N LYS A 544 29.40 -11.70 13.32
CA LYS A 544 30.74 -11.32 12.84
C LYS A 544 31.10 -12.05 11.53
N LYS A 545 30.87 -13.36 11.44
CA LYS A 545 31.13 -14.14 10.22
C LYS A 545 30.31 -13.67 9.02
N ALA A 546 29.03 -13.31 9.24
CA ALA A 546 28.19 -12.77 8.18
C ALA A 546 28.74 -11.42 7.68
N GLN A 547 29.13 -10.52 8.60
CA GLN A 547 29.71 -9.23 8.27
C GLN A 547 31.05 -9.37 7.54
N GLU A 548 31.94 -10.26 8.00
CA GLU A 548 33.22 -10.54 7.34
C GLU A 548 33.03 -11.12 5.93
N ALA A 549 32.10 -12.07 5.76
CA ALA A 549 31.80 -12.65 4.47
C ALA A 549 31.27 -11.62 3.47
N ILE A 550 30.40 -10.72 3.92
CA ILE A 550 29.89 -9.61 3.09
C ILE A 550 31.01 -8.63 2.76
N ARG A 551 31.83 -8.22 3.73
CA ARG A 551 33.00 -7.34 3.50
C ARG A 551 33.92 -7.92 2.43
N ASP A 552 34.34 -9.17 2.59
CA ASP A 552 35.32 -9.81 1.70
C ASP A 552 34.77 -9.95 0.28
N LEU A 553 33.48 -10.30 0.16
CA LEU A 553 32.77 -10.32 -1.11
C LEU A 553 32.78 -8.95 -1.79
N LEU A 554 32.44 -7.89 -1.05
CA LEU A 554 32.36 -6.52 -1.61
C LEU A 554 33.74 -6.02 -2.04
N MET A 555 34.78 -6.28 -1.25
CA MET A 555 36.17 -5.93 -1.62
C MET A 555 36.63 -6.62 -2.91
N MET A 556 36.16 -7.85 -3.17
CA MET A 556 36.45 -8.56 -4.43
C MET A 556 35.57 -8.10 -5.61
N ALA A 557 34.33 -7.71 -5.35
CA ALA A 557 33.35 -7.39 -6.39
C ALA A 557 33.44 -5.95 -6.89
N LEU A 558 33.67 -4.97 -6.00
CA LEU A 558 33.65 -3.54 -6.31
C LEU A 558 34.64 -3.11 -7.41
N PRO A 559 35.87 -3.68 -7.51
CA PRO A 559 36.78 -3.37 -8.61
C PRO A 559 36.27 -3.79 -10.00
N ARG A 560 35.23 -4.63 -10.06
CA ARG A 560 34.61 -5.12 -11.31
C ARG A 560 33.22 -4.55 -11.54
N ASP A 561 32.53 -4.17 -10.47
CA ASP A 561 31.16 -3.64 -10.47
C ASP A 561 31.13 -2.42 -9.52
N HIS A 562 31.26 -1.21 -10.09
CA HIS A 562 31.33 0.06 -9.36
C HIS A 562 29.96 0.52 -8.82
N ASP A 563 29.24 -0.38 -8.16
CA ASP A 563 27.94 -0.11 -7.57
C ASP A 563 28.07 0.70 -6.26
N ARG A 564 27.56 1.93 -6.28
CA ARG A 564 27.53 2.85 -5.12
C ARG A 564 26.85 2.25 -3.89
N GLN A 565 25.76 1.50 -4.06
CA GLN A 565 25.07 0.90 -2.91
C GLN A 565 25.95 -0.16 -2.25
N ARG A 566 26.76 -0.88 -3.03
CA ARG A 566 27.76 -1.83 -2.53
C ARG A 566 28.87 -1.13 -1.73
N VAL A 567 29.26 0.09 -2.12
CA VAL A 567 30.22 0.91 -1.34
C VAL A 567 29.63 1.32 0.01
N PHE A 568 28.39 1.81 0.07
CA PHE A 568 27.70 2.12 1.34
C PHE A 568 27.60 0.89 2.25
N LEU A 569 27.33 -0.29 1.67
CA LEU A 569 27.33 -1.54 2.44
C LEU A 569 28.73 -1.88 2.96
N LEU A 570 29.77 -1.72 2.15
CA LEU A 570 31.16 -1.97 2.58
C LEU A 570 31.58 -1.05 3.72
N LEU A 571 31.25 0.24 3.66
CA LEU A 571 31.52 1.20 4.73
C LEU A 571 30.87 0.79 6.05
N ARG A 572 29.58 0.41 6.01
CA ARG A 572 28.88 -0.12 7.19
C ARG A 572 29.52 -1.40 7.72
N MET A 573 30.03 -2.28 6.84
CA MET A 573 30.76 -3.47 7.29
C MET A 573 32.09 -3.10 7.94
N PHE A 574 32.82 -2.11 7.42
CA PHE A 574 34.04 -1.63 8.07
C PHE A 574 33.76 -1.04 9.45
N VAL A 575 32.71 -0.23 9.59
CA VAL A 575 32.27 0.31 10.88
C VAL A 575 31.91 -0.83 11.85
N ALA A 576 31.06 -1.76 11.40
CA ALA A 576 30.60 -2.88 12.24
C ALA A 576 31.73 -3.82 12.68
N LEU A 577 32.79 -3.97 11.86
CA LEU A 577 33.94 -4.82 12.14
C LEU A 577 35.10 -4.08 12.83
N GLY A 578 34.99 -2.76 13.00
CA GLY A 578 36.06 -1.94 13.59
C GLY A 578 37.29 -1.75 12.67
N ASN A 579 37.11 -1.81 11.35
CA ASN A 579 38.20 -1.68 10.38
C ASN A 579 38.57 -0.21 10.15
N ILE A 580 39.45 0.33 11.01
CA ILE A 580 39.80 1.76 11.03
C ILE A 580 40.53 2.21 9.76
N LYS A 581 41.58 1.51 9.33
CA LYS A 581 42.47 1.97 8.24
C LYS A 581 41.74 2.26 6.93
N PRO A 582 40.90 1.34 6.38
CA PRO A 582 40.17 1.62 5.16
C PRO A 582 39.23 2.83 5.30
N LEU A 583 38.59 3.00 6.46
CA LEU A 583 37.68 4.13 6.70
C LEU A 583 38.42 5.46 6.72
N VAL A 584 39.62 5.49 7.33
CA VAL A 584 40.47 6.67 7.36
C VAL A 584 40.99 7.01 5.96
N GLU A 585 41.48 6.03 5.20
CA GLU A 585 41.93 6.23 3.81
C GLU A 585 40.79 6.79 2.95
N MET A 586 39.60 6.21 3.03
CA MET A 586 38.42 6.67 2.29
C MET A 586 37.98 8.07 2.75
N ALA A 587 38.04 8.39 4.04
CA ALA A 587 37.69 9.71 4.56
C ALA A 587 38.67 10.81 4.14
N THR A 588 39.86 10.46 3.65
CA THR A 588 40.84 11.42 3.12
C THR A 588 40.80 11.55 1.60
N ASP A 589 40.05 10.68 0.92
CA ASP A 589 39.92 10.66 -0.54
C ASP A 589 38.71 11.50 -0.98
N GLU A 590 38.97 12.48 -1.85
CA GLU A 590 37.99 13.46 -2.31
C GLU A 590 36.77 12.81 -2.97
N ILE A 591 36.92 11.69 -3.68
CA ILE A 591 35.79 11.03 -4.35
C ILE A 591 34.74 10.54 -3.35
N PHE A 592 35.14 10.13 -2.14
CA PHE A 592 34.20 9.64 -1.13
C PHE A 592 33.37 10.78 -0.52
N HIS A 593 33.94 11.98 -0.41
CA HIS A 593 33.20 13.18 -0.04
C HIS A 593 32.19 13.57 -1.10
N GLU A 594 32.55 13.46 -2.38
CA GLU A 594 31.68 13.78 -3.51
C GLU A 594 30.54 12.78 -3.72
N LEU A 595 30.68 11.58 -3.15
CA LEU A 595 29.66 10.54 -3.18
C LEU A 595 28.78 10.52 -1.92
N GLY A 596 28.96 11.47 -1.00
CA GLY A 596 28.09 11.67 0.16
C GLY A 596 28.15 10.53 1.18
N TYR A 597 29.29 9.85 1.31
CA TYR A 597 29.44 8.73 2.23
C TYR A 597 29.85 9.12 3.66
N MET A 598 30.13 10.41 3.89
CA MET A 598 30.69 10.88 5.16
C MET A 598 29.72 10.74 6.33
N GLU A 599 28.42 10.90 6.10
CA GLU A 599 27.40 10.80 7.15
C GLU A 599 27.47 9.43 7.86
N GLU A 600 27.67 8.35 7.09
CA GLU A 600 27.71 6.96 7.55
C GLU A 600 28.91 6.62 8.43
N ILE A 601 29.99 7.39 8.31
CA ILE A 601 31.25 7.11 9.01
C ILE A 601 31.61 8.20 10.03
N THR A 602 30.92 9.35 10.02
CA THR A 602 31.23 10.51 10.87
C THR A 602 31.24 10.18 12.36
N GLU A 603 30.21 9.49 12.87
CA GLU A 603 30.16 9.11 14.28
C GLU A 603 31.32 8.18 14.66
N TYR A 604 31.59 7.18 13.81
CA TYR A 604 32.70 6.26 14.02
C TYR A 604 34.06 6.97 13.97
N LEU A 605 34.28 7.88 13.01
CA LEU A 605 35.52 8.67 12.94
C LEU A 605 35.70 9.58 14.15
N ASN A 606 34.62 10.13 14.72
CA ASN A 606 34.69 10.89 15.98
C ASN A 606 35.15 9.99 17.14
N GLN A 607 34.61 8.77 17.24
CA GLN A 607 35.07 7.78 18.24
C GLN A 607 36.53 7.41 18.03
N VAL A 608 36.95 7.21 16.78
CA VAL A 608 38.33 6.91 16.40
C VAL A 608 39.27 8.05 16.83
N ALA A 609 38.94 9.29 16.45
CA ALA A 609 39.72 10.47 16.80
C ALA A 609 39.83 10.68 18.32
N ALA A 610 38.75 10.34 19.06
CA ALA A 610 38.67 10.49 20.51
C ALA A 610 39.51 9.46 21.28
N SER A 611 39.66 8.23 20.78
CA SER A 611 40.28 7.11 21.50
C SER A 611 41.81 7.23 21.60
N ASP A 612 42.34 7.04 22.81
CA ASP A 612 43.79 6.97 23.04
C ASP A 612 44.40 5.59 22.75
N GLU A 613 43.57 4.57 22.51
CA GLU A 613 44.02 3.22 22.16
C GLU A 613 44.39 3.09 20.67
N ILE A 614 44.01 4.07 19.85
CA ILE A 614 44.24 4.10 18.40
C ILE A 614 45.55 4.86 18.09
N PRO A 615 46.35 4.42 17.10
CA PRO A 615 47.57 5.11 16.68
C PRO A 615 47.34 6.60 16.36
N ALA A 616 48.30 7.44 16.73
CA ALA A 616 48.21 8.89 16.55
C ALA A 616 48.01 9.33 15.09
N GLU A 617 48.56 8.57 14.14
CA GLU A 617 48.42 8.79 12.70
C GLU A 617 46.97 8.54 12.24
N ASP A 618 46.38 7.40 12.61
CA ASP A 618 44.98 7.07 12.26
C ASP A 618 44.00 8.09 12.88
N ARG A 619 44.26 8.52 14.12
CA ARG A 619 43.49 9.59 14.78
C ARG A 619 43.62 10.93 14.05
N PHE A 620 44.82 11.25 13.55
CA PHE A 620 45.06 12.48 12.80
C PHE A 620 44.27 12.48 11.49
N TRP A 621 44.34 11.40 10.72
CA TRP A 621 43.64 11.32 9.42
C TRP A 621 42.12 11.18 9.57
N ALA A 622 41.63 10.57 10.66
CA ALA A 622 40.22 10.64 11.02
C ALA A 622 39.75 12.08 11.26
N LEU A 623 40.54 12.88 12.02
CA LEU A 623 40.27 14.31 12.21
C LEU A 623 40.38 15.08 10.89
N ASP A 624 41.33 14.74 10.03
CA ASP A 624 41.52 15.38 8.73
C ASP A 624 40.28 15.27 7.84
N GLY A 625 39.76 14.05 7.69
CA GLY A 625 38.52 13.78 6.93
C GLY A 625 37.30 14.46 7.55
N LEU A 626 37.17 14.46 8.88
CA LEU A 626 36.10 15.17 9.59
C LEU A 626 36.16 16.68 9.36
N VAL A 627 37.34 17.29 9.47
CA VAL A 627 37.51 18.73 9.22
C VAL A 627 37.22 19.08 7.77
N PHE A 628 37.66 18.24 6.82
CA PHE A 628 37.36 18.44 5.41
C PHE A 628 35.84 18.45 5.14
N ALA A 629 35.10 17.48 5.70
CA ALA A 629 33.65 17.44 5.59
C ALA A 629 32.97 18.67 6.24
N HIS A 630 33.44 19.06 7.44
CA HIS A 630 32.86 20.17 8.19
C HIS A 630 33.16 21.55 7.59
N PHE A 631 34.16 21.72 6.72
CA PHE A 631 34.34 23.00 6.03
C PHE A 631 33.15 23.37 5.15
N LYS A 632 32.29 22.45 4.72
CA LYS A 632 31.10 22.79 3.92
C LYS A 632 30.00 23.44 4.78
N ASP A 633 29.63 22.83 5.90
CA ASP A 633 28.44 23.21 6.68
C ASP A 633 28.58 23.06 8.22
N GLY A 634 29.80 22.84 8.74
CA GLY A 634 30.07 22.59 10.15
C GLY A 634 30.21 23.84 11.04
N ASP A 635 30.12 23.63 12.35
CA ASP A 635 30.33 24.69 13.36
C ASP A 635 31.82 25.10 13.45
N ASP A 636 32.09 26.39 13.29
CA ASP A 636 33.44 26.96 13.38
C ASP A 636 34.13 26.64 14.72
N ALA A 637 33.38 26.52 15.82
CA ALA A 637 33.95 26.15 17.11
C ALA A 637 34.44 24.69 17.13
N ASP A 638 33.67 23.79 16.53
CA ASP A 638 34.02 22.38 16.39
C ASP A 638 35.21 22.16 15.45
N ILE A 639 35.22 22.86 14.30
CA ILE A 639 36.35 22.84 13.36
C ILE A 639 37.63 23.31 14.06
N ARG A 640 37.57 24.40 14.83
CA ARG A 640 38.70 24.91 15.60
C ARG A 640 39.22 23.87 16.58
N ALA A 641 38.35 23.25 17.37
CA ALA A 641 38.73 22.24 18.35
C ALA A 641 39.42 21.03 17.69
N LYS A 642 38.91 20.58 16.54
CA LYS A 642 39.53 19.49 15.76
C LYS A 642 40.90 19.89 15.20
N LEU A 643 41.04 21.09 14.66
CA LEU A 643 42.34 21.62 14.16
C LEU A 643 43.39 21.73 15.27
N GLU A 644 43.00 22.19 16.46
CA GLU A 644 43.90 22.26 17.62
C GLU A 644 44.39 20.86 18.05
N ARG A 645 43.50 19.86 18.00
CA ARG A 645 43.85 18.47 18.28
C ARG A 645 44.77 17.86 17.21
N MET A 646 44.56 18.19 15.94
CA MET A 646 45.48 17.81 14.85
C MET A 646 46.89 18.38 15.08
N ASP A 647 47.00 19.66 15.44
CA ASP A 647 48.29 20.30 15.78
C ASP A 647 48.98 19.62 16.98
N GLU A 648 48.20 19.26 18.01
CA GLU A 648 48.69 18.55 19.19
C GLU A 648 49.23 17.16 18.83
N LEU A 649 48.53 16.42 17.96
CA LEU A 649 48.96 15.11 17.47
C LEU A 649 50.28 15.22 16.69
N VAL A 650 50.37 16.19 15.77
CA VAL A 650 51.60 16.44 15.00
C VAL A 650 52.77 16.76 15.92
N ARG A 651 52.58 17.67 16.89
CA ARG A 651 53.64 18.14 17.79
C ARG A 651 54.10 17.07 18.77
N ARG A 652 53.18 16.32 19.38
CA ARG A 652 53.50 15.34 20.44
C ARG A 652 54.04 14.03 19.88
N ASN A 653 53.60 13.62 18.70
CA ASN A 653 53.93 12.31 18.13
C ASN A 653 54.95 12.39 16.99
N GLY A 654 55.39 13.59 16.60
CA GLY A 654 56.40 13.76 15.55
C GLY A 654 55.91 13.31 14.18
N LEU A 655 54.63 13.56 13.85
CA LEU A 655 54.06 13.20 12.55
C LEU A 655 54.77 13.93 11.40
N GLY A 656 54.67 13.37 10.20
CA GLY A 656 55.51 13.66 9.04
C GLY A 656 55.25 14.98 8.31
N LEU A 657 55.70 15.05 7.06
CA LEU A 657 55.50 16.23 6.21
C LEU A 657 54.04 16.35 5.74
N SER A 658 53.43 15.22 5.37
CA SER A 658 52.05 15.18 4.85
C SER A 658 51.04 15.73 5.86
N GLU A 659 51.14 15.34 7.12
CA GLU A 659 50.25 15.78 8.20
C GLU A 659 50.43 17.28 8.48
N ARG A 660 51.67 17.77 8.46
CA ARG A 660 51.97 19.20 8.62
C ARG A 660 51.40 20.05 7.49
N LEU A 661 51.49 19.57 6.25
CA LEU A 661 50.90 20.25 5.10
C LEU A 661 49.38 20.25 5.18
N ALA A 662 48.77 19.10 5.51
CA ALA A 662 47.32 18.95 5.60
C ALA A 662 46.70 19.87 6.66
N VAL A 663 47.20 19.84 7.91
CA VAL A 663 46.69 20.72 8.98
C VAL A 663 46.98 22.18 8.68
N GLY A 664 48.15 22.52 8.14
CA GLY A 664 48.50 23.90 7.82
C GLY A 664 47.63 24.51 6.73
N MET A 665 47.34 23.77 5.64
CA MET A 665 46.42 24.22 4.59
C MET A 665 45.01 24.45 5.14
N LYS A 666 44.50 23.52 5.96
CA LYS A 666 43.19 23.67 6.60
C LYS A 666 43.13 24.87 7.55
N ARG A 667 44.17 25.11 8.36
CA ARG A 667 44.25 26.30 9.23
C ARG A 667 44.28 27.61 8.45
N MET A 668 44.96 27.64 7.31
CA MET A 668 44.97 28.81 6.44
C MET A 668 43.57 29.14 5.93
N ILE A 669 42.82 28.15 5.43
CA ILE A 669 41.44 28.35 4.98
C ILE A 669 40.54 28.79 6.14
N PHE A 670 40.67 28.16 7.32
CA PHE A 670 39.92 28.56 8.51
C PHE A 670 40.22 30.01 8.94
N ALA A 671 41.48 30.43 8.91
CA ALA A 671 41.87 31.82 9.19
C ALA A 671 41.34 32.79 8.13
N ALA A 672 41.31 32.38 6.86
CA ALA A 672 40.77 33.20 5.77
C ALA A 672 39.27 33.46 5.95
N ARG A 673 38.48 32.46 6.36
CA ARG A 673 37.05 32.63 6.71
C ARG A 673 36.83 33.62 7.84
N ALA A 674 37.69 33.57 8.86
CA ALA A 674 37.70 34.53 9.95
C ALA A 674 38.24 35.93 9.56
N LYS A 675 38.59 36.13 8.28
CA LYS A 675 39.18 37.35 7.71
C LYS A 675 40.52 37.76 8.38
N ASP A 676 41.26 36.80 8.94
CA ASP A 676 42.56 37.04 9.56
C ASP A 676 43.70 37.01 8.53
N ILE A 677 43.94 38.15 7.90
CA ILE A 677 44.96 38.34 6.86
C ILE A 677 46.37 38.02 7.39
N VAL A 678 46.66 38.33 8.66
CA VAL A 678 48.00 38.15 9.23
C VAL A 678 48.30 36.67 9.42
N ALA A 679 47.35 35.91 9.98
CA ALA A 679 47.48 34.47 10.15
C ALA A 679 47.57 33.74 8.81
N VAL A 680 46.78 34.14 7.80
CA VAL A 680 46.86 33.56 6.45
C VAL A 680 48.25 33.76 5.85
N ARG A 681 48.77 34.99 5.84
CA ARG A 681 50.09 35.29 5.26
C ARG A 681 51.22 34.56 5.97
N ALA A 682 51.18 34.49 7.30
CA ALA A 682 52.16 33.74 8.08
C ALA A 682 52.14 32.25 7.72
N THR A 683 50.94 31.65 7.68
CA THR A 683 50.76 30.24 7.34
C THR A 683 51.21 29.92 5.92
N MET A 684 50.88 30.77 4.94
CA MET A 684 51.34 30.64 3.56
C MET A 684 52.88 30.67 3.46
N ALA A 685 53.53 31.60 4.16
CA ALA A 685 54.98 31.72 4.16
C ALA A 685 55.65 30.48 4.78
N ASP A 686 55.08 29.94 5.85
CA ASP A 686 55.59 28.75 6.53
C ASP A 686 55.40 27.48 5.69
N LEU A 687 54.22 27.29 5.10
CA LEU A 687 53.94 26.16 4.19
C LEU A 687 54.83 26.19 2.95
N SER A 688 55.05 27.36 2.35
CA SER A 688 55.88 27.50 1.15
C SER A 688 57.34 27.07 1.36
N ARG A 689 57.87 27.11 2.59
CA ARG A 689 59.24 26.65 2.90
C ARG A 689 59.39 25.13 2.89
N VAL A 690 58.30 24.40 3.17
CA VAL A 690 58.31 22.94 3.32
C VAL A 690 57.57 22.22 2.20
N LEU A 691 56.89 22.96 1.32
CA LEU A 691 56.13 22.42 0.19
C LEU A 691 57.05 21.71 -0.83
N PRO A 692 56.77 20.45 -1.19
CA PRO A 692 57.49 19.76 -2.25
C PRO A 692 57.38 20.50 -3.60
N GLN A 693 58.49 20.54 -4.34
CA GLN A 693 58.55 21.24 -5.64
C GLN A 693 58.07 20.36 -6.80
N THR A 694 57.13 19.44 -6.56
CA THR A 694 56.53 18.64 -7.63
C THR A 694 55.31 19.38 -8.20
N PRO A 695 55.01 19.26 -9.52
CA PRO A 695 53.90 19.97 -10.13
C PRO A 695 52.55 19.76 -9.42
N GLN A 696 52.26 18.54 -8.99
CA GLN A 696 51.04 18.19 -8.26
C GLN A 696 50.89 18.97 -6.94
N HIS A 697 51.92 18.96 -6.07
CA HIS A 697 51.87 19.69 -4.79
C HIS A 697 51.76 21.21 -5.00
N LEU A 698 52.41 21.73 -6.04
CA LEU A 698 52.33 23.15 -6.38
C LEU A 698 50.93 23.55 -6.84
N ARG A 699 50.25 22.75 -7.67
CA ARG A 699 48.86 23.01 -8.09
C ARG A 699 47.89 23.01 -6.91
N VAL A 700 47.97 22.00 -6.04
CA VAL A 700 47.12 21.92 -4.83
C VAL A 700 47.35 23.13 -3.91
N ALA A 701 48.60 23.56 -3.73
CA ALA A 701 48.90 24.76 -2.95
C ALA A 701 48.36 26.04 -3.60
N LYS A 702 48.53 26.20 -4.94
CA LYS A 702 47.99 27.35 -5.69
C LYS A 702 46.47 27.45 -5.53
N TYR A 703 45.75 26.33 -5.64
CA TYR A 703 44.31 26.29 -5.44
C TYR A 703 43.91 26.74 -4.04
N ASN A 704 44.52 26.15 -2.99
CA ASN A 704 44.22 26.52 -1.61
C ASN A 704 44.56 28.00 -1.31
N TYR A 705 45.63 28.54 -1.91
CA TYR A 705 45.98 29.96 -1.81
C TYR A 705 44.94 30.84 -2.49
N ALA A 706 44.50 30.50 -3.71
CA ALA A 706 43.44 31.21 -4.39
C ALA A 706 42.13 31.18 -3.59
N HIS A 707 41.79 30.04 -3.00
CA HIS A 707 40.61 29.91 -2.15
C HIS A 707 40.71 30.79 -0.88
N ALA A 708 41.88 30.85 -0.25
CA ALA A 708 42.12 31.79 0.86
C ALA A 708 41.96 33.25 0.43
N LEU A 709 42.42 33.63 -0.79
CA LEU A 709 42.24 34.98 -1.32
C LEU A 709 40.76 35.31 -1.55
N PHE A 710 39.98 34.38 -2.09
CA PHE A 710 38.53 34.51 -2.23
C PHE A 710 37.86 34.74 -0.86
N GLU A 711 38.18 33.90 0.12
CA GLU A 711 37.66 34.03 1.48
C GLU A 711 38.11 35.33 2.16
N LEU A 712 39.27 35.91 1.82
CA LEU A 712 39.68 37.24 2.32
C LEU A 712 39.00 38.41 1.60
N GLY A 713 38.31 38.16 0.49
CA GLY A 713 37.69 39.19 -0.35
C GLY A 713 38.59 39.80 -1.42
N PHE A 714 39.78 39.23 -1.66
CA PHE A 714 40.72 39.68 -2.68
C PHE A 714 40.38 39.06 -4.04
N MET A 715 39.25 39.49 -4.61
CA MET A 715 38.66 38.83 -5.79
C MET A 715 39.54 38.92 -7.04
N ASP A 716 40.17 40.06 -7.33
CA ASP A 716 41.03 40.21 -8.52
C ASP A 716 42.29 39.32 -8.46
N GLU A 717 42.88 39.19 -7.28
CA GLU A 717 44.03 38.29 -7.04
C GLU A 717 43.60 36.83 -7.16
N CYS A 718 42.42 36.48 -6.63
CA CYS A 718 41.84 35.15 -6.80
C CYS A 718 41.62 34.83 -8.29
N VAL A 719 40.96 35.73 -9.03
CA VAL A 719 40.67 35.59 -10.48
C VAL A 719 41.94 35.36 -11.29
N THR A 720 43.02 36.07 -10.95
CA THR A 720 44.32 35.89 -11.62
C THR A 720 44.92 34.52 -11.29
N ALA A 721 44.95 34.15 -10.01
CA ALA A 721 45.52 32.90 -9.55
C ALA A 721 44.77 31.66 -10.09
N THR A 722 43.44 31.70 -10.13
CA THR A 722 42.63 30.60 -10.67
C THR A 722 42.76 30.50 -12.19
N LEU A 723 42.92 31.62 -12.92
CA LEU A 723 43.06 31.60 -14.37
C LEU A 723 44.37 30.91 -14.78
N ASP A 724 45.47 31.25 -14.11
CA ASP A 724 46.77 30.60 -14.33
C ASP A 724 46.68 29.09 -14.07
N LEU A 725 45.96 28.70 -13.01
CA LEU A 725 45.78 27.29 -12.65
C LEU A 725 44.88 26.54 -13.66
N ILE A 726 43.81 27.17 -14.14
CA ILE A 726 42.93 26.62 -15.17
C ILE A 726 43.74 26.32 -16.45
N VAL A 727 44.56 27.26 -16.90
CA VAL A 727 45.42 27.05 -18.09
C VAL A 727 46.36 25.87 -17.87
N GLU A 728 46.99 25.77 -16.69
CA GLU A 728 47.88 24.66 -16.36
C GLU A 728 47.17 23.29 -16.43
N TYR A 729 45.93 23.19 -15.95
CA TYR A 729 45.15 21.95 -16.02
C TYR A 729 44.65 21.63 -17.44
N TYR A 730 44.28 22.63 -18.25
CA TYR A 730 43.96 22.43 -19.66
C TYR A 730 45.15 21.84 -20.42
N ASP A 731 46.36 22.39 -20.20
CA ASP A 731 47.60 21.88 -20.79
C ASP A 731 47.91 20.45 -20.31
N LEU A 732 47.73 20.17 -19.02
CA LEU A 732 47.94 18.83 -18.44
C LEU A 732 47.03 17.77 -19.06
N LEU A 733 45.76 18.10 -19.28
CA LEU A 733 44.76 17.21 -19.86
C LEU A 733 44.84 17.15 -21.40
N GLY A 734 45.69 17.97 -22.03
CA GLY A 734 45.85 18.05 -23.48
C GLY A 734 44.67 18.72 -24.19
N LEU A 735 43.88 19.52 -23.48
CA LEU A 735 42.66 20.15 -23.99
C LEU A 735 42.89 21.62 -24.35
N ARG A 736 42.17 22.10 -25.37
CA ARG A 736 42.00 23.53 -25.66
C ARG A 736 40.58 23.97 -25.34
N LEU A 737 40.39 25.27 -25.13
CA LEU A 737 39.07 25.84 -24.86
C LEU A 737 38.03 25.47 -25.95
N GLY A 738 38.46 25.45 -27.22
CA GLY A 738 37.61 25.08 -28.36
C GLY A 738 37.16 23.62 -28.37
N ASP A 739 37.92 22.72 -27.72
CA ASP A 739 37.58 21.29 -27.64
C ASP A 739 36.43 21.03 -26.67
N VAL A 740 36.26 21.91 -25.67
CA VAL A 740 35.22 21.83 -24.63
C VAL A 740 33.97 22.61 -25.03
N MET A 741 34.13 23.72 -25.74
CA MET A 741 33.02 24.58 -26.13
C MET A 741 32.09 23.86 -27.12
N GLY A 742 30.80 23.77 -26.79
CA GLY A 742 29.79 23.11 -27.64
C GLY A 742 29.82 21.57 -27.65
N ASN A 743 30.83 20.93 -27.04
CA ASN A 743 30.92 19.48 -26.91
C ASN A 743 30.40 18.98 -25.56
N ASN A 744 29.79 17.80 -25.54
CA ASN A 744 29.35 17.12 -24.34
C ASN A 744 30.48 16.21 -23.79
N PRO A 745 30.41 15.77 -22.52
CA PRO A 745 31.43 14.92 -21.88
C PRO A 745 31.88 13.71 -22.72
N ASP A 746 30.95 13.03 -23.40
CA ASP A 746 31.21 11.87 -24.26
C ASP A 746 32.13 12.18 -25.46
N LYS A 747 32.15 13.44 -25.91
CA LYS A 747 33.03 13.92 -26.99
C LYS A 747 34.34 14.50 -26.48
N ILE A 748 34.39 14.94 -25.23
CA ILE A 748 35.60 15.51 -24.61
C ILE A 748 36.50 14.39 -24.11
N PHE A 749 35.94 13.33 -23.52
CA PHE A 749 36.69 12.22 -22.94
C PHE A 749 37.72 11.58 -23.90
N PRO A 750 37.41 11.33 -25.18
CA PRO A 750 38.38 10.77 -26.13
C PRO A 750 39.55 11.70 -26.51
N LEU A 751 39.49 12.98 -26.12
CA LEU A 751 40.51 13.98 -26.44
C LEU A 751 41.58 14.12 -25.33
N LEU A 752 41.36 13.48 -24.17
CA LEU A 752 42.30 13.52 -23.04
C LEU A 752 43.62 12.82 -23.41
N THR A 753 44.74 13.38 -22.97
CA THR A 753 46.07 12.81 -23.24
C THR A 753 46.61 12.01 -22.07
N GLY A 754 46.99 10.75 -22.31
CA GLY A 754 47.64 9.87 -21.33
C GLY A 754 46.89 8.55 -21.13
N ASP A 755 47.58 7.55 -20.58
CA ASP A 755 47.00 6.24 -20.22
C ASP A 755 46.63 6.17 -18.71
N GLU A 756 46.82 7.27 -17.97
CA GLU A 756 46.57 7.36 -16.53
C GLU A 756 45.13 7.82 -16.22
N SER A 757 44.66 7.58 -14.99
CA SER A 757 43.36 8.09 -14.55
C SER A 757 43.39 9.61 -14.44
N HIS A 758 42.46 10.30 -15.09
CA HIS A 758 42.35 11.77 -15.07
C HIS A 758 41.32 12.29 -14.06
N THR A 759 40.76 11.42 -13.21
CA THR A 759 39.65 11.79 -12.30
C THR A 759 39.96 13.01 -11.44
N ASP A 760 41.09 13.00 -10.73
CA ASP A 760 41.47 14.10 -9.82
C ASP A 760 41.79 15.38 -10.59
N ASP A 761 42.53 15.28 -11.70
CA ASP A 761 42.88 16.45 -12.52
C ASP A 761 41.64 17.11 -13.15
N LEU A 762 40.67 16.31 -13.61
CA LEU A 762 39.37 16.81 -14.11
C LEU A 762 38.57 17.50 -12.99
N LYS A 763 38.55 16.92 -11.79
CA LYS A 763 37.89 17.52 -10.63
C LYS A 763 38.56 18.84 -10.25
N HIS A 764 39.89 18.88 -10.13
CA HIS A 764 40.61 20.09 -9.73
C HIS A 764 40.49 21.21 -10.78
N LEU A 765 40.43 20.87 -12.07
CA LEU A 765 40.07 21.84 -13.11
C LEU A 765 38.66 22.40 -12.89
N ALA A 766 37.69 21.55 -12.58
CA ALA A 766 36.32 21.95 -12.28
C ALA A 766 36.23 22.83 -11.02
N ASP A 767 36.97 22.50 -9.96
CA ASP A 767 37.08 23.27 -8.72
C ASP A 767 37.67 24.66 -8.99
N ALA A 768 38.70 24.76 -9.84
CA ALA A 768 39.31 26.03 -10.22
C ALA A 768 38.35 26.89 -11.06
N LEU A 769 37.60 26.28 -11.98
CA LEU A 769 36.57 26.96 -12.78
C LEU A 769 35.40 27.48 -11.93
N ASP A 770 34.93 26.69 -10.95
CA ASP A 770 33.89 27.11 -10.01
C ASP A 770 34.37 28.27 -9.13
N LEU A 771 35.57 28.18 -8.57
CA LEU A 771 36.13 29.26 -7.76
C LEU A 771 36.35 30.55 -8.57
N GLN A 772 36.85 30.42 -9.81
CA GLN A 772 36.98 31.54 -10.75
C GLN A 772 35.61 32.20 -10.99
N ALA A 773 34.58 31.40 -11.26
CA ALA A 773 33.24 31.91 -11.54
C ALA A 773 32.68 32.69 -10.35
N LYS A 774 32.78 32.14 -9.15
CA LYS A 774 32.37 32.80 -7.89
C LYS A 774 33.12 34.12 -7.66
N ALA A 775 34.43 34.13 -7.87
CA ALA A 775 35.24 35.34 -7.71
C ALA A 775 34.83 36.43 -8.72
N ILE A 776 34.57 36.06 -9.99
CA ILE A 776 34.06 36.99 -11.01
C ILE A 776 32.68 37.53 -10.61
N LYS A 777 31.74 36.68 -10.17
CA LYS A 777 30.42 37.09 -9.70
C LYS A 777 30.50 38.08 -8.53
N ALA A 778 31.39 37.83 -7.58
CA ALA A 778 31.61 38.72 -6.44
C ALA A 778 32.10 40.13 -6.83
N THR A 779 32.70 40.30 -8.03
CA THR A 779 33.05 41.62 -8.59
C THR A 779 31.90 42.29 -9.35
N GLY A 780 30.72 41.67 -9.43
CA GLY A 780 29.57 42.15 -10.20
C GLY A 780 29.65 41.85 -11.69
N ASN A 781 30.58 41.01 -12.11
CA ASN A 781 30.76 40.59 -13.50
C ASN A 781 30.14 39.21 -13.76
N HIS A 782 29.85 38.90 -15.02
CA HIS A 782 29.29 37.60 -15.38
C HIS A 782 30.39 36.55 -15.63
N PRO A 783 30.33 35.35 -15.03
CA PRO A 783 31.34 34.28 -15.16
C PRO A 783 31.42 33.59 -16.54
N GLY A 784 30.79 34.12 -17.58
CA GLY A 784 30.85 33.54 -18.93
C GLY A 784 30.30 32.12 -19.02
N LEU A 785 31.16 31.16 -19.35
CA LEU A 785 30.87 29.71 -19.49
C LEU A 785 31.56 28.87 -18.40
N ALA A 786 32.15 29.49 -17.38
CA ALA A 786 32.97 28.79 -16.39
C ALA A 786 32.20 27.68 -15.66
N HIS A 787 31.00 27.96 -15.13
CA HIS A 787 30.15 26.93 -14.50
C HIS A 787 29.68 25.86 -15.48
N VAL A 788 29.44 26.19 -16.77
CA VAL A 788 29.11 25.19 -17.81
C VAL A 788 30.27 24.21 -18.00
N HIS A 789 31.51 24.71 -18.03
CA HIS A 789 32.70 23.88 -18.18
C HIS A 789 32.95 23.05 -16.91
N ALA A 790 32.86 23.67 -15.74
CA ALA A 790 32.98 23.00 -14.45
C ALA A 790 31.99 21.83 -14.35
N LEU A 791 30.72 22.05 -14.72
CA LEU A 791 29.68 21.01 -14.70
C LEU A 791 30.06 19.80 -15.58
N LYS A 792 30.61 20.03 -16.78
CA LYS A 792 31.08 18.94 -17.66
C LYS A 792 32.21 18.15 -17.01
N PHE A 793 33.19 18.84 -16.43
CA PHE A 793 34.35 18.20 -15.83
C PHE A 793 34.01 17.46 -14.53
N TYR A 794 33.13 17.98 -13.67
CA TYR A 794 32.61 17.22 -12.52
C TYR A 794 31.86 15.97 -12.97
N SER A 795 31.10 16.05 -14.07
CA SER A 795 30.43 14.87 -14.64
C SER A 795 31.45 13.82 -15.08
N MET A 796 32.51 14.22 -15.79
CA MET A 796 33.59 13.33 -16.23
C MET A 796 34.40 12.76 -15.06
N ALA A 797 34.59 13.54 -13.99
CA ALA A 797 35.27 13.12 -12.77
C ALA A 797 34.38 12.32 -11.79
N HIS A 798 33.11 12.08 -12.14
CA HIS A 798 32.13 11.47 -11.24
C HIS A 798 32.00 12.15 -9.86
N SER A 799 32.25 13.47 -9.80
CA SER A 799 32.16 14.29 -8.59
C SER A 799 30.75 14.86 -8.42
N LEU A 800 29.85 14.00 -7.96
CA LEU A 800 28.40 14.21 -8.09
C LEU A 800 27.83 15.29 -7.16
N ASP A 801 28.34 15.41 -5.93
CA ASP A 801 27.93 16.48 -5.02
C ASP A 801 28.25 17.87 -5.60
N SER A 802 29.49 18.05 -6.06
CA SER A 802 29.94 19.28 -6.72
C SER A 802 29.24 19.53 -8.05
N PHE A 803 28.96 18.48 -8.84
CA PHE A 803 28.13 18.57 -10.04
C PHE A 803 26.76 19.19 -9.73
N VAL A 804 26.06 18.68 -8.70
CA VAL A 804 24.73 19.19 -8.35
C VAL A 804 24.84 20.62 -7.83
N ARG A 805 25.77 20.91 -6.93
CA ARG A 805 25.98 22.25 -6.37
C ARG A 805 26.27 23.29 -7.44
N VAL A 806 27.25 23.04 -8.31
CA VAL A 806 27.60 23.95 -9.41
C VAL A 806 26.51 24.00 -10.47
N GLY A 807 25.74 22.93 -10.62
CA GLY A 807 24.52 22.93 -11.41
C GLY A 807 23.50 23.96 -10.92
N GLN A 808 23.30 24.09 -9.61
CA GLN A 808 22.42 25.10 -9.02
C GLN A 808 22.97 26.52 -9.22
N GLU A 809 24.29 26.72 -9.09
CA GLU A 809 24.93 28.01 -9.41
C GLU A 809 24.76 28.38 -10.88
N LEU A 810 24.86 27.39 -11.77
CA LEU A 810 24.63 27.58 -13.20
C LEU A 810 23.17 27.98 -13.48
N VAL A 811 22.20 27.35 -12.81
CA VAL A 811 20.78 27.75 -12.91
C VAL A 811 20.61 29.24 -12.56
N ASP A 812 21.25 29.70 -11.49
CA ASP A 812 21.19 31.11 -11.09
C ASP A 812 21.85 32.02 -12.14
N ASP A 813 22.98 31.62 -12.73
CA ASP A 813 23.60 32.36 -13.86
C ASP A 813 22.65 32.50 -15.07
N PHE A 814 21.87 31.45 -15.37
CA PHE A 814 20.87 31.50 -16.43
C PHE A 814 19.72 32.45 -16.07
N VAL A 815 19.24 32.42 -14.82
CA VAL A 815 18.20 33.35 -14.33
C VAL A 815 18.69 34.80 -14.37
N GLU A 816 19.93 35.08 -13.95
CA GLU A 816 20.56 36.41 -13.99
C GLU A 816 20.64 36.96 -15.43
N ARG A 817 20.78 36.10 -16.44
CA ARG A 817 20.75 36.46 -17.88
C ARG A 817 19.35 36.51 -18.49
N HIS A 818 18.31 36.29 -17.69
CA HIS A 818 16.92 36.13 -18.11
C HIS A 818 16.66 34.92 -19.01
N ASP A 819 17.52 33.90 -19.00
CA ASP A 819 17.31 32.66 -19.73
C ASP A 819 16.67 31.58 -18.84
N TYR A 820 15.41 31.77 -18.50
CA TYR A 820 14.65 30.91 -17.59
C TYR A 820 14.37 29.53 -18.20
N ILE A 821 14.18 29.44 -19.53
CA ILE A 821 14.04 28.16 -20.22
C ILE A 821 15.34 27.36 -20.12
N GLY A 822 16.50 28.00 -20.29
CA GLY A 822 17.80 27.38 -20.06
C GLY A 822 17.98 26.90 -18.62
N ALA A 823 17.62 27.74 -17.64
CA ALA A 823 17.62 27.38 -16.21
C ALA A 823 16.75 26.14 -15.93
N ARG A 824 15.54 26.08 -16.50
CA ARG A 824 14.63 24.93 -16.39
C ARG A 824 15.24 23.67 -17.01
N ASP A 825 15.84 23.79 -18.20
CA ASP A 825 16.48 22.66 -18.91
C ASP A 825 17.63 22.05 -18.10
N VAL A 826 18.44 22.89 -17.43
CA VAL A 826 19.52 22.42 -16.55
C VAL A 826 18.95 21.54 -15.43
N ILE A 827 17.90 21.98 -14.75
CA ILE A 827 17.28 21.21 -13.66
C ILE A 827 16.65 19.91 -14.19
N GLU A 828 15.79 19.99 -15.20
CA GLU A 828 14.99 18.86 -15.67
C GLU A 828 15.83 17.77 -16.35
N ARG A 829 16.89 18.15 -17.08
CA ARG A 829 17.71 17.20 -17.83
C ARG A 829 18.97 16.74 -17.12
N ASN A 830 19.49 17.54 -16.19
CA ASN A 830 20.76 17.25 -15.52
C ASN A 830 20.57 17.01 -14.03
N LEU A 831 20.04 17.97 -13.27
CA LEU A 831 20.04 17.89 -11.80
C LEU A 831 19.03 16.88 -11.25
N MET A 832 17.76 16.95 -11.67
CA MET A 832 16.70 16.04 -11.20
C MET A 832 16.99 14.57 -11.51
N PRO A 833 17.38 14.19 -12.76
CA PRO A 833 17.75 12.81 -13.04
C PRO A 833 18.94 12.33 -12.21
N THR A 834 19.92 13.20 -11.97
CA THR A 834 21.12 12.88 -11.18
C THR A 834 20.77 12.64 -9.71
N ILE A 835 20.06 13.55 -9.05
CA ILE A 835 19.73 13.40 -7.62
C ILE A 835 18.80 12.21 -7.35
N LEU A 836 17.82 11.96 -8.25
CA LEU A 836 16.89 10.84 -8.11
C LEU A 836 17.54 9.50 -8.48
N GLY A 837 18.25 9.45 -9.61
CA GLY A 837 18.92 8.23 -10.08
C GLY A 837 20.04 7.77 -9.16
N LEU A 838 20.76 8.71 -8.55
CA LEU A 838 21.88 8.43 -7.66
C LEU A 838 21.50 8.52 -6.17
N LYS A 839 20.21 8.74 -5.83
CA LYS A 839 19.71 8.79 -4.45
C LYS A 839 20.48 9.78 -3.55
N LEU A 840 20.74 10.99 -4.05
CA LEU A 840 21.38 12.07 -3.28
C LEU A 840 20.34 12.77 -2.40
N ALA A 841 19.86 12.08 -1.37
CA ALA A 841 18.75 12.51 -0.52
C ALA A 841 18.87 13.95 0.00
N GLY A 842 20.05 14.33 0.53
CA GLY A 842 20.31 15.68 1.04
C GLY A 842 20.26 16.80 -0.01
N ARG A 843 20.34 16.47 -1.31
CA ARG A 843 20.24 17.43 -2.43
C ARG A 843 18.84 17.52 -3.04
N VAL A 844 17.91 16.65 -2.65
CA VAL A 844 16.55 16.64 -3.22
C VAL A 844 15.80 17.92 -2.89
N ILE A 845 15.75 18.32 -1.61
CA ILE A 845 14.98 19.50 -1.21
C ILE A 845 15.55 20.78 -1.85
N PRO A 846 16.86 21.10 -1.78
CA PRO A 846 17.41 22.32 -2.37
C PRO A 846 17.18 22.44 -3.89
N VAL A 847 17.34 21.34 -4.65
CA VAL A 847 17.15 21.38 -6.11
C VAL A 847 15.69 21.53 -6.48
N ARG A 848 14.78 20.81 -5.80
CA ARG A 848 13.34 20.90 -6.07
C ARG A 848 12.75 22.24 -5.68
N SER A 849 13.28 22.84 -4.63
CA SER A 849 12.80 24.14 -4.17
C SER A 849 13.29 25.26 -5.11
N GLN A 850 14.53 25.20 -5.59
CA GLN A 850 15.01 26.06 -6.70
C GLN A 850 14.21 25.83 -7.99
N TYR A 851 13.82 24.59 -8.30
CA TYR A 851 12.97 24.28 -9.45
C TYR A 851 11.62 24.99 -9.38
N ALA A 852 10.98 25.04 -8.20
CA ALA A 852 9.74 25.78 -8.02
C ALA A 852 9.93 27.29 -8.31
N VAL A 853 11.04 27.88 -7.88
CA VAL A 853 11.39 29.27 -8.22
C VAL A 853 11.56 29.45 -9.73
N VAL A 854 12.27 28.54 -10.40
CA VAL A 854 12.47 28.59 -11.86
C VAL A 854 11.14 28.43 -12.62
N LEU A 855 10.23 27.58 -12.15
CA LEU A 855 8.87 27.49 -12.70
C LEU A 855 8.13 28.83 -12.61
N ALA A 856 8.25 29.54 -11.49
CA ALA A 856 7.69 30.88 -11.33
C ALA A 856 8.33 31.90 -12.28
N TYR A 857 9.66 31.85 -12.49
CA TYR A 857 10.34 32.67 -13.51
C TYR A 857 9.84 32.36 -14.94
N CYS A 858 9.47 31.12 -15.22
CA CYS A 858 8.83 30.73 -16.49
C CYS A 858 7.33 31.13 -16.57
N GLY A 859 6.76 31.73 -15.52
CA GLY A 859 5.34 32.10 -15.45
C GLY A 859 4.39 30.95 -15.06
N ALA A 860 4.92 29.77 -14.71
CA ALA A 860 4.16 28.60 -14.31
C ALA A 860 3.88 28.59 -12.79
N PHE A 861 3.17 29.61 -12.30
CA PHE A 861 2.95 29.82 -10.86
C PHE A 861 2.19 28.67 -10.18
N ASP A 862 1.18 28.10 -10.83
CA ASP A 862 0.42 26.98 -10.25
C ASP A 862 1.30 25.73 -10.08
N GLU A 863 2.22 25.48 -11.02
CA GLU A 863 3.19 24.38 -10.92
C GLU A 863 4.22 24.65 -9.82
N ALA A 864 4.70 25.89 -9.70
CA ALA A 864 5.62 26.31 -8.63
C ALA A 864 4.99 26.15 -7.23
N GLU A 865 3.75 26.61 -7.05
CA GLU A 865 3.00 26.48 -5.80
C GLU A 865 2.73 25.00 -5.47
N ALA A 866 2.36 24.19 -6.47
CA ALA A 866 2.17 22.76 -6.29
C ALA A 866 3.46 22.05 -5.88
N GLU A 867 4.61 22.43 -6.45
CA GLU A 867 5.90 21.87 -6.09
C GLU A 867 6.29 22.25 -4.65
N MET A 868 6.13 23.52 -4.25
CA MET A 868 6.37 23.93 -2.86
C MET A 868 5.44 23.25 -1.86
N ALA A 869 4.18 22.95 -2.26
CA ALA A 869 3.24 22.19 -1.44
C ALA A 869 3.69 20.73 -1.24
N ARG A 870 4.35 20.11 -2.22
CA ARG A 870 4.96 18.76 -2.08
C ARG A 870 6.15 18.77 -1.12
N LEU A 871 6.86 19.89 -0.99
CA LEU A 871 8.03 20.00 -0.10
C LEU A 871 7.65 20.34 1.36
N LEU A 872 6.48 20.93 1.58
CA LEU A 872 5.99 21.34 2.90
C LEU A 872 6.08 20.24 3.99
N PRO A 873 5.74 18.95 3.73
CA PRO A 873 5.81 17.92 4.76
C PRO A 873 7.22 17.68 5.35
N TYR A 874 8.28 18.04 4.63
CA TYR A 874 9.67 17.87 5.08
C TYR A 874 10.17 19.03 5.94
N GLU A 875 9.55 20.21 5.83
CA GLU A 875 10.07 21.47 6.39
C GLU A 875 10.33 21.37 7.89
N SER A 876 9.41 20.76 8.65
CA SER A 876 9.55 20.57 10.10
C SER A 876 10.71 19.66 10.53
N GLY A 877 11.25 18.86 9.61
CA GLY A 877 12.42 18.01 9.85
C GLY A 877 13.73 18.60 9.36
N LEU A 878 13.72 19.76 8.69
CA LEU A 878 14.94 20.45 8.25
C LEU A 878 15.56 21.25 9.38
N GLU A 879 16.88 21.44 9.30
CA GLU A 879 17.61 22.42 10.10
C GLU A 879 17.09 23.85 9.87
N PRO A 880 17.25 24.79 10.83
CA PRO A 880 16.74 26.16 10.72
C PRO A 880 17.13 26.90 9.44
N ARG A 881 18.34 26.64 8.92
CA ARG A 881 18.81 27.20 7.65
C ARG A 881 17.98 26.70 6.47
N GLY A 882 17.67 25.40 6.42
CA GLY A 882 16.84 24.80 5.37
C GLY A 882 15.38 25.27 5.42
N GLN A 883 14.83 25.43 6.63
CA GLN A 883 13.48 26.01 6.82
C GLN A 883 13.42 27.43 6.28
N LYS A 884 14.41 28.26 6.64
CA LYS A 884 14.51 29.64 6.15
C LYS A 884 14.65 29.71 4.63
N GLU A 885 15.42 28.79 4.03
CA GLU A 885 15.57 28.70 2.57
C GLU A 885 14.23 28.45 1.88
N LEU A 886 13.44 27.47 2.33
CA LEU A 886 12.12 27.21 1.77
C LEU A 886 11.19 28.41 1.92
N GLN A 887 11.24 29.12 3.05
CA GLN A 887 10.44 30.32 3.25
C GLN A 887 10.85 31.44 2.28
N ASN A 888 12.14 31.73 2.13
CA ASN A 888 12.65 32.73 1.20
C ASN A 888 12.19 32.44 -0.24
N GLN A 889 12.18 31.17 -0.64
CA GLN A 889 11.74 30.78 -1.97
C GLN A 889 10.24 30.94 -2.19
N ARG A 890 9.40 30.67 -1.17
CA ARG A 890 7.97 31.00 -1.23
C ARG A 890 7.74 32.51 -1.36
N ASP A 891 8.49 33.30 -0.60
CA ASP A 891 8.42 34.76 -0.65
C ASP A 891 8.81 35.29 -2.03
N LEU A 892 9.86 34.73 -2.64
CA LEU A 892 10.29 35.05 -4.00
C LEU A 892 9.24 34.66 -5.06
N ILE A 893 8.63 33.47 -4.96
CA ILE A 893 7.54 33.06 -5.87
C ILE A 893 6.36 34.03 -5.75
N ALA A 894 5.99 34.44 -4.54
CA ALA A 894 4.92 35.39 -4.31
C ALA A 894 5.26 36.80 -4.85
N GLU A 895 6.52 37.22 -4.75
CA GLU A 895 7.01 38.47 -5.34
C GLU A 895 6.93 38.43 -6.87
N LEU A 896 7.42 37.36 -7.51
CA LEU A 896 7.38 37.18 -8.97
C LEU A 896 5.96 37.17 -9.52
N LYS A 897 4.98 36.70 -8.73
CA LYS A 897 3.56 36.73 -9.09
C LYS A 897 3.00 38.16 -9.15
N GLN A 898 3.51 39.05 -8.29
CA GLN A 898 3.12 40.46 -8.26
C GLN A 898 3.93 41.30 -9.24
N ASN A 899 5.21 40.96 -9.41
CA ASN A 899 6.19 41.65 -10.24
C ASN A 899 6.79 40.64 -11.23
N PRO A 900 6.16 40.45 -12.41
CA PRO A 900 6.63 39.49 -13.39
C PRO A 900 8.09 39.75 -13.79
N PRO A 901 8.87 38.68 -14.03
CA PRO A 901 10.28 38.81 -14.36
C PRO A 901 10.50 39.49 -15.73
N PRO A 902 11.70 40.04 -16.00
CA PRO A 902 12.06 40.55 -17.32
C PRO A 902 11.84 39.51 -18.42
N PRO A 903 11.62 39.91 -19.69
CA PRO A 903 11.36 38.95 -20.77
C PRO A 903 12.47 37.92 -20.95
N GLN A 904 12.07 36.68 -21.27
CA GLN A 904 12.97 35.58 -21.61
C GLN A 904 14.01 36.01 -22.65
N TRP A 905 15.28 35.72 -22.36
CA TRP A 905 16.39 35.96 -23.27
C TRP A 905 16.21 35.19 -24.57
N GLN A 906 16.45 35.87 -25.68
CA GLN A 906 16.43 35.27 -27.02
C GLN A 906 17.83 35.27 -27.61
N MET A 907 18.29 34.07 -27.96
CA MET A 907 19.57 33.89 -28.62
C MET A 907 19.64 34.70 -29.93
N PRO A 908 20.66 35.56 -30.12
CA PRO A 908 20.82 36.33 -31.34
C PRO A 908 20.89 35.43 -32.58
N GLN A 909 20.14 35.78 -33.62
CA GLN A 909 19.94 34.98 -34.83
C GLN A 909 21.26 34.57 -35.50
N ARG A 910 22.27 35.46 -35.51
CA ARG A 910 23.61 35.18 -36.07
C ARG A 910 24.34 34.03 -35.37
N ILE A 911 24.17 33.91 -34.04
CA ILE A 911 24.81 32.85 -33.26
C ILE A 911 24.03 31.54 -33.47
N ARG A 912 22.69 31.61 -33.58
CA ARG A 912 21.85 30.46 -33.92
C ARG A 912 22.26 29.85 -35.27
N ASP A 913 22.46 30.70 -36.29
CA ASP A 913 22.90 30.27 -37.62
C ASP A 913 24.31 29.65 -37.62
N GLN A 914 25.20 30.06 -36.71
CA GLN A 914 26.54 29.47 -36.55
C GLN A 914 26.50 28.09 -35.87
N LEU A 915 25.68 27.93 -34.81
CA LEU A 915 25.52 26.63 -34.15
C LEU A 915 24.86 25.59 -35.07
N ASP A 916 23.89 26.02 -35.89
CA ASP A 916 23.23 25.12 -36.85
C ASP A 916 24.18 24.69 -37.98
N ARG A 917 25.11 25.55 -38.41
CA ARG A 917 26.19 25.18 -39.34
C ARG A 917 27.15 24.15 -38.73
N ASN A 918 27.56 24.36 -37.49
CA ASN A 918 28.45 23.41 -36.79
C ASN A 918 27.77 22.07 -36.49
N ARG A 919 26.44 22.04 -36.30
CA ARG A 919 25.67 20.78 -36.22
C ARG A 919 25.53 20.09 -37.58
N GLY A 920 25.44 20.86 -38.67
CA GLY A 920 25.40 20.35 -40.04
C GLY A 920 26.71 19.70 -40.52
N GLU A 921 27.87 20.17 -40.06
CA GLU A 921 29.18 19.63 -40.44
C GLU A 921 29.54 18.30 -39.74
N ILE A 922 28.87 17.96 -38.62
CA ILE A 922 29.02 16.65 -37.94
C ILE A 922 28.13 15.56 -38.59
N SER A 923 27.31 15.94 -39.58
CA SER A 923 26.34 15.07 -40.26
C SER A 923 26.74 14.70 -41.70
N ALA A 924 27.97 15.01 -42.13
CA ALA A 924 28.52 14.53 -43.40
C ALA A 924 29.42 13.30 -43.14
N PRO A 925 29.25 12.21 -43.91
CA PRO A 925 29.80 10.88 -43.59
C PRO A 925 31.32 10.78 -43.57
#